data_AF-A0A9C9PIN5-F1
#
_entry.id   AF-A0A9C9PIN5-F1
#
_cell.length_a   1.000
_cell.length_b   1.000
_cell.length_c   1.000
_cell.angle_alpha   90.00
_cell.angle_beta   90.00
_cell.angle_gamma   90.00
#
_symmetry.space_group_name_H-M   'P 1'
#
loop_
_entity.id
_entity.type
_entity.pdbx_description
1 polymer ?
#
loop_
_entity_poly.entity_id
_entity_poly.type
_entity_poly.pdbx_seq_one_letter_code
_entity_poly.pdbx_strand_id
1 'polypeptide(L)'
;MKMSFKMSFFGIVILVALIGVSSMYYFSKPNPIHIAFVAGVSGNGQSIVKGAQVYVDLINKQGGINGRKIVLDVYDDQNKPEIAQQKALEIAQQNRAIAVIGHRFSSSSLKGGEIYKKHHIPAITPFSTNIKVTQDNEWYFRTIFEDRLQGRFLAHYVKMVFHQNTVSIIHDNDAYGTYLAQVFSQTARDQAMEVKHQWAFQQDDAQLERTLSKIAEELKAKSDQAGTLFLAVHSQEGIKLVKLFKDLGIKNVRIASDALASKAFLQGFNQYPKEQQTPGYYTDGLYVATPLIFDSANEKALQFKELYQTRYKAEVADWQTAFAYDAVMMLIDALKKAEISDSQTALEADRQKLRDYLANLNHLNKAIKGVAGFNYFDKQGNVQKPISIGVYKNNVIISALTQFQDVPNLSEIANLDAIHGDDHILQMGDKYRYKTNVVYTGIKINEISEVDLTTLNHTLDFYLWFRVMGKIEPQDIEFLNAVKPIKLGEPIEEAVDGNVNYRLYHVKGRFKADFLPQYRAFEQQVFGVSFRHRKLPRHNLIYVRDALGMGLFKQASLAGKLQKAQVLTKEYGGTITQVWLFQDALTKESLGHPKHLKVEETTIEYSRFNMGIVIKKDQLSLLSIFPQRSAELIWFFTIAIIIILLIVAQYNPLQGLDYWIYVFQAICVPILLLSSEIILINWLMAHHIQSAYIEATILGFDILWWFISAVFIHLATNHFLWQPLQKKTGRAIPNILHRLWVFTIYALASFGIMAFVFDKTITSLLATSGVLAMIIGLALQMNLSNIFSGLAINIERPFRVGDWVRIGSYDEGKVVDMNWRATRLKTMIGFDLTLQNSTVAESDICNFSSTQSFWLWPTVYVDPRHPPKQVMKAIDEALLSAEPILKEPAPVTYFGGINEWAAYYWPCFCCGKYGDRWDAVQSLWENIWAVFEREGIQIAVRRYEIHTFEGEKGRQWQIETPPSSIVKQLESHAAKSSTAPPDMVSQAEPPSSPEMDMGGPSGV
;
A
#
# COMPACT_ATOMS: atom_id res chain seq x y z
N MET A 1 25.80 -32.85 -5.75
CA MET A 1 25.05 -31.60 -5.42
C MET A 1 23.59 -31.61 -5.91
N LYS A 2 22.89 -32.77 -5.91
CA LYS A 2 21.45 -32.88 -6.29
C LYS A 2 20.49 -32.97 -5.09
N MET A 3 21.02 -33.10 -3.87
CA MET A 3 20.24 -33.47 -2.68
C MET A 3 19.99 -32.28 -1.74
N SER A 4 20.91 -31.32 -1.59
CA SER A 4 20.71 -30.14 -0.73
C SER A 4 19.76 -29.10 -1.34
N PHE A 5 19.66 -29.04 -2.67
CA PHE A 5 18.76 -28.13 -3.38
C PHE A 5 17.28 -28.45 -3.17
N LYS A 6 16.94 -29.74 -2.96
CA LYS A 6 15.58 -30.18 -2.66
C LYS A 6 15.14 -29.81 -1.24
N MET A 7 16.03 -29.82 -0.25
CA MET A 7 15.68 -29.57 1.16
C MET A 7 15.33 -28.10 1.48
N SER A 8 15.96 -27.13 0.82
CA SER A 8 15.71 -25.71 1.11
C SER A 8 14.39 -25.19 0.51
N PHE A 9 14.00 -25.68 -0.68
CA PHE A 9 12.70 -25.42 -1.29
C PHE A 9 11.56 -26.14 -0.55
N PHE A 10 11.81 -27.36 -0.09
CA PHE A 10 10.87 -28.14 0.74
C PHE A 10 10.58 -27.45 2.08
N GLY A 11 11.55 -26.76 2.68
CA GLY A 11 11.36 -25.97 3.89
C GLY A 11 10.43 -24.76 3.70
N ILE A 12 10.51 -24.07 2.57
CA ILE A 12 9.64 -22.91 2.25
C ILE A 12 8.21 -23.39 1.92
N VAL A 13 8.08 -24.47 1.16
CA VAL A 13 6.77 -25.09 0.85
C VAL A 13 6.12 -25.66 2.12
N ILE A 14 6.89 -26.22 3.05
CA ILE A 14 6.38 -26.68 4.36
C ILE A 14 6.01 -25.50 5.26
N LEU A 15 6.75 -24.39 5.27
CA LEU A 15 6.40 -23.21 6.05
C LEU A 15 5.08 -22.59 5.53
N VAL A 16 4.92 -22.49 4.21
CA VAL A 16 3.69 -22.03 3.54
C VAL A 16 2.54 -23.02 3.73
N ALA A 17 2.81 -24.32 3.70
CA ALA A 17 1.82 -25.36 3.98
C ALA A 17 1.44 -25.42 5.47
N LEU A 18 2.33 -25.11 6.41
CA LEU A 18 2.03 -25.02 7.84
C LEU A 18 1.17 -23.79 8.16
N ILE A 19 1.40 -22.67 7.46
CA ILE A 19 0.49 -21.51 7.48
C ILE A 19 -0.87 -21.91 6.88
N GLY A 20 -0.89 -22.72 5.81
CA GLY A 20 -2.09 -23.32 5.24
C GLY A 20 -2.82 -24.32 6.16
N VAL A 21 -2.09 -25.11 6.95
CA VAL A 21 -2.69 -26.05 7.92
C VAL A 21 -3.25 -25.29 9.14
N SER A 22 -2.70 -24.11 9.48
CA SER A 22 -3.35 -23.18 10.43
C SER A 22 -4.68 -22.64 9.88
N SER A 23 -4.83 -22.53 8.55
CA SER A 23 -6.10 -22.17 7.90
C SER A 23 -7.11 -23.34 7.86
N MET A 24 -6.65 -24.60 7.94
CA MET A 24 -7.53 -25.78 8.00
C MET A 24 -8.21 -25.95 9.37
N TYR A 25 -7.64 -25.43 10.46
CA TYR A 25 -8.33 -25.34 11.75
C TYR A 25 -9.47 -24.28 11.74
N TYR A 26 -9.51 -23.41 10.71
CA TYR A 26 -10.48 -22.34 10.52
C TYR A 26 -11.73 -22.76 9.69
N PHE A 27 -11.79 -24.01 9.19
CA PHE A 27 -12.86 -24.46 8.28
C PHE A 27 -14.06 -25.17 8.92
N SER A 28 -14.14 -25.24 10.25
CA SER A 28 -15.44 -25.51 10.87
C SER A 28 -16.24 -24.22 10.78
N LYS A 29 -17.09 -24.04 9.75
CA LYS A 29 -17.94 -22.84 9.64
C LYS A 29 -18.91 -22.85 10.83
N PRO A 30 -18.70 -21.99 11.85
CA PRO A 30 -19.59 -21.98 13.00
C PRO A 30 -20.97 -21.46 12.59
N ASN A 31 -22.01 -21.87 13.31
CA ASN A 31 -23.38 -21.58 12.89
C ASN A 31 -23.62 -20.05 12.80
N PRO A 32 -24.29 -19.54 11.75
CA PRO A 32 -24.55 -18.11 11.65
C PRO A 32 -25.37 -17.61 12.84
N ILE A 33 -25.12 -16.36 13.23
CA ILE A 33 -25.89 -15.67 14.27
C ILE A 33 -27.10 -15.02 13.59
N HIS A 34 -28.29 -15.51 13.93
CA HIS A 34 -29.55 -15.01 13.39
C HIS A 34 -30.09 -13.86 14.26
N ILE A 35 -30.39 -12.73 13.64
CA ILE A 35 -31.11 -11.60 14.26
C ILE A 35 -32.39 -11.41 13.47
N ALA A 36 -33.55 -11.47 14.12
CA ALA A 36 -34.81 -11.20 13.46
C ALA A 36 -34.99 -9.68 13.28
N PHE A 37 -35.39 -9.24 12.10
CA PHE A 37 -35.74 -7.85 11.80
C PHE A 37 -37.21 -7.81 11.41
N VAL A 38 -38.03 -7.10 12.19
CA VAL A 38 -39.50 -7.09 12.04
C VAL A 38 -40.00 -5.66 11.86
N ALA A 39 -40.60 -5.38 10.71
CA ALA A 39 -41.22 -4.10 10.38
C ALA A 39 -42.15 -4.25 9.17
N GLY A 40 -42.94 -3.24 8.85
CA GLY A 40 -43.65 -3.18 7.57
C GLY A 40 -42.64 -2.93 6.46
N VAL A 41 -42.25 -3.99 5.74
CA VAL A 41 -41.14 -3.96 4.75
C VAL A 41 -41.59 -3.74 3.31
N SER A 42 -42.90 -3.66 3.07
CA SER A 42 -43.45 -3.29 1.76
C SER A 42 -43.12 -1.83 1.38
N GLY A 43 -42.92 -1.57 0.09
CA GLY A 43 -42.61 -0.24 -0.45
C GLY A 43 -41.38 0.41 0.21
N ASN A 44 -41.59 1.58 0.83
CA ASN A 44 -40.54 2.36 1.48
C ASN A 44 -39.90 1.67 2.70
N GLY A 45 -40.53 0.62 3.26
CA GLY A 45 -40.02 -0.15 4.40
C GLY A 45 -38.69 -0.89 4.12
N GLN A 46 -38.42 -1.25 2.86
CA GLN A 46 -37.16 -1.89 2.46
C GLN A 46 -35.93 -1.02 2.75
N SER A 47 -36.08 0.30 2.73
CA SER A 47 -34.96 1.22 2.98
C SER A 47 -34.39 1.09 4.40
N ILE A 48 -35.27 0.78 5.36
CA ILE A 48 -34.92 0.59 6.77
C ILE A 48 -34.13 -0.71 6.94
N VAL A 49 -34.58 -1.80 6.32
CA VAL A 49 -33.85 -3.08 6.27
C VAL A 49 -32.48 -2.89 5.65
N LYS A 50 -32.39 -2.15 4.53
CA LYS A 50 -31.11 -1.78 3.91
C LYS A 50 -30.20 -1.04 4.90
N GLY A 51 -30.75 -0.15 5.73
CA GLY A 51 -29.99 0.57 6.77
C GLY A 51 -29.33 -0.36 7.77
N ALA A 52 -30.10 -1.31 8.31
CA ALA A 52 -29.58 -2.37 9.18
C ALA A 52 -28.54 -3.26 8.46
N GLN A 53 -28.80 -3.61 7.20
CA GLN A 53 -27.94 -4.47 6.41
C GLN A 53 -26.55 -3.86 6.14
N VAL A 54 -26.43 -2.53 6.04
CA VAL A 54 -25.11 -1.86 5.87
C VAL A 54 -24.13 -2.29 6.97
N TYR A 55 -24.57 -2.30 8.23
CA TYR A 55 -23.69 -2.67 9.35
C TYR A 55 -23.41 -4.18 9.39
N VAL A 56 -24.42 -5.01 9.13
CA VAL A 56 -24.24 -6.46 9.03
C VAL A 56 -23.22 -6.82 7.95
N ASP A 57 -23.31 -6.19 6.78
CA ASP A 57 -22.37 -6.41 5.68
C ASP A 57 -20.96 -5.97 6.04
N LEU A 58 -20.82 -4.85 6.79
CA LEU A 58 -19.53 -4.36 7.27
C LEU A 58 -18.87 -5.39 8.19
N ILE A 59 -19.61 -5.90 9.18
CA ILE A 59 -19.09 -6.88 10.14
C ILE A 59 -18.83 -8.24 9.48
N ASN A 60 -19.71 -8.68 8.59
CA ASN A 60 -19.50 -9.93 7.85
C ASN A 60 -18.29 -9.87 6.92
N LYS A 61 -17.98 -8.71 6.33
CA LYS A 61 -16.74 -8.51 5.57
C LYS A 61 -15.49 -8.57 6.44
N GLN A 62 -15.59 -8.17 7.71
CA GLN A 62 -14.51 -8.26 8.70
C GLN A 62 -14.35 -9.67 9.32
N GLY A 63 -15.06 -10.67 8.82
CA GLY A 63 -14.98 -12.05 9.31
C GLY A 63 -16.15 -12.49 10.19
N GLY A 64 -17.04 -11.58 10.60
CA GLY A 64 -18.17 -11.87 11.49
C GLY A 64 -17.83 -11.72 12.97
N ILE A 65 -18.55 -12.43 13.85
CA ILE A 65 -18.25 -12.50 15.29
C ILE A 65 -17.66 -13.88 15.58
N ASN A 66 -16.38 -13.95 15.97
CA ASN A 66 -15.67 -15.22 16.18
C ASN A 66 -15.80 -16.19 14.97
N GLY A 67 -15.72 -15.65 13.74
CA GLY A 67 -15.89 -16.40 12.49
C GLY A 67 -17.35 -16.67 12.08
N ARG A 68 -18.33 -16.39 12.95
CA ARG A 68 -19.77 -16.57 12.68
C ARG A 68 -20.33 -15.40 11.88
N LYS A 69 -20.91 -15.68 10.72
CA LYS A 69 -21.64 -14.67 9.94
C LYS A 69 -22.94 -14.29 10.62
N ILE A 70 -23.32 -13.02 10.49
CA ILE A 70 -24.57 -12.48 11.00
C ILE A 70 -25.58 -12.48 9.87
N VAL A 71 -26.79 -12.96 10.13
CA VAL A 71 -27.89 -13.03 9.17
C VAL A 71 -29.07 -12.25 9.74
N LEU A 72 -29.61 -11.31 8.96
CA LEU A 72 -30.87 -10.64 9.27
C LEU A 72 -32.03 -11.45 8.68
N ASP A 73 -32.83 -12.05 9.55
CA ASP A 73 -34.06 -12.72 9.16
C ASP A 73 -35.20 -11.70 9.13
N VAL A 74 -35.66 -11.32 7.94
CA VAL A 74 -36.62 -10.23 7.76
C VAL A 74 -38.06 -10.76 7.78
N TYR A 75 -38.91 -10.20 8.64
CA TYR A 75 -40.33 -10.52 8.76
C TYR A 75 -41.18 -9.27 8.50
N ASP A 76 -42.17 -9.40 7.60
CA ASP A 76 -43.12 -8.32 7.30
C ASP A 76 -44.32 -8.39 8.24
N ASP A 77 -44.44 -7.41 9.13
CA ASP A 77 -45.63 -7.24 9.98
C ASP A 77 -46.69 -6.32 9.36
N GLN A 78 -46.42 -5.76 8.17
CA GLN A 78 -47.27 -4.80 7.47
C GLN A 78 -47.67 -3.57 8.32
N ASN A 79 -46.94 -3.31 9.41
CA ASN A 79 -47.28 -2.35 10.47
C ASN A 79 -48.66 -2.59 11.12
N LYS A 80 -49.14 -3.84 11.13
CA LYS A 80 -50.42 -4.23 11.75
C LYS A 80 -50.20 -5.01 13.05
N PRO A 81 -50.84 -4.65 14.17
CA PRO A 81 -50.61 -5.29 15.47
C PRO A 81 -50.85 -6.81 15.50
N GLU A 82 -51.85 -7.29 14.79
CA GLU A 82 -52.26 -8.70 14.74
C GLU A 82 -51.24 -9.53 13.96
N ILE A 83 -50.75 -8.99 12.83
CA ILE A 83 -49.69 -9.63 12.03
C ILE A 83 -48.37 -9.57 12.80
N ALA A 84 -48.08 -8.47 13.51
CA ALA A 84 -46.91 -8.35 14.38
C ALA A 84 -46.89 -9.44 15.46
N GLN A 85 -48.02 -9.71 16.11
CA GLN A 85 -48.16 -10.80 17.09
C GLN A 85 -47.90 -12.16 16.43
N GLN A 86 -48.48 -12.41 15.25
CA GLN A 86 -48.27 -13.64 14.49
C GLN A 86 -46.79 -13.86 14.15
N LYS A 87 -46.09 -12.81 13.68
CA LYS A 87 -44.67 -12.87 13.34
C LYS A 87 -43.78 -13.02 14.57
N ALA A 88 -44.12 -12.39 15.69
CA ALA A 88 -43.43 -12.60 16.95
C ALA A 88 -43.54 -14.07 17.41
N LEU A 89 -44.72 -14.69 17.27
CA LEU A 89 -44.92 -16.10 17.59
C LEU A 89 -44.14 -17.02 16.63
N GLU A 90 -44.12 -16.71 15.34
CA GLU A 90 -43.31 -17.42 14.34
C GLU A 90 -41.81 -17.41 14.70
N ILE A 91 -41.28 -16.24 15.09
CA ILE A 91 -39.88 -16.08 15.53
C ILE A 91 -39.59 -16.90 16.79
N ALA A 92 -40.48 -16.85 17.78
CA ALA A 92 -40.34 -17.61 19.01
C ALA A 92 -40.39 -19.12 18.76
N GLN A 93 -41.26 -19.59 17.87
CA GLN A 93 -41.39 -21.01 17.49
C GLN A 93 -40.18 -21.52 16.70
N GLN A 94 -39.66 -20.73 15.75
CA GLN A 94 -38.45 -21.08 14.99
C GLN A 94 -37.22 -21.17 15.90
N ASN A 95 -37.25 -20.47 17.05
CA ASN A 95 -36.24 -20.48 18.10
C ASN A 95 -34.79 -20.43 17.59
N ARG A 96 -34.55 -19.58 16.59
CA ARG A 96 -33.22 -19.41 15.95
C ARG A 96 -32.62 -18.03 16.19
N ALA A 97 -33.45 -17.00 16.28
CA ALA A 97 -32.99 -15.62 16.44
C ALA A 97 -32.49 -15.38 17.87
N ILE A 98 -31.31 -14.77 18.01
CA ILE A 98 -30.75 -14.39 19.31
C ILE A 98 -31.34 -13.07 19.84
N ALA A 99 -31.84 -12.23 18.95
CA ALA A 99 -32.48 -10.97 19.28
C ALA A 99 -33.44 -10.55 18.18
N VAL A 100 -34.31 -9.60 18.50
CA VAL A 100 -35.24 -8.98 17.55
C VAL A 100 -34.94 -7.50 17.41
N ILE A 101 -34.89 -7.00 16.19
CA ILE A 101 -34.91 -5.58 15.86
C ILE A 101 -36.30 -5.25 15.32
N GLY A 102 -37.00 -4.30 15.93
CA GLY A 102 -38.37 -3.98 15.60
C GLY A 102 -39.24 -3.90 16.85
N HIS A 103 -40.53 -3.63 16.73
CA HIS A 103 -41.28 -3.31 15.52
C HIS A 103 -41.17 -1.83 15.15
N ARG A 104 -41.75 -1.43 14.00
CA ARG A 104 -41.78 -0.04 13.53
C ARG A 104 -42.83 0.82 14.22
N PHE A 105 -44.07 0.33 14.32
CA PHE A 105 -45.17 1.05 14.95
C PHE A 105 -45.29 0.68 16.41
N SER A 106 -45.60 1.67 17.26
CA SER A 106 -45.83 1.46 18.69
C SER A 106 -46.91 0.40 18.94
N SER A 107 -48.00 0.39 18.15
CA SER A 107 -49.07 -0.61 18.25
C SER A 107 -48.58 -2.04 17.97
N SER A 108 -47.76 -2.24 16.92
CA SER A 108 -47.09 -3.51 16.63
C SER A 108 -46.09 -3.92 17.71
N SER A 109 -45.28 -2.97 18.21
CA SER A 109 -44.28 -3.22 19.26
C SER A 109 -44.91 -3.72 20.55
N LEU A 110 -46.07 -3.19 20.94
CA LEU A 110 -46.80 -3.64 22.12
C LEU A 110 -47.22 -5.11 21.99
N LYS A 111 -47.83 -5.49 20.87
CA LYS A 111 -48.29 -6.87 20.64
C LYS A 111 -47.16 -7.87 20.44
N GLY A 112 -46.11 -7.51 19.71
CA GLY A 112 -44.91 -8.36 19.57
C GLY A 112 -44.13 -8.48 20.88
N GLY A 113 -44.04 -7.39 21.64
CA GLY A 113 -43.33 -7.32 22.91
C GLY A 113 -43.88 -8.24 24.00
N GLU A 114 -45.21 -8.46 24.04
CA GLU A 114 -45.85 -9.44 24.91
C GLU A 114 -45.30 -10.87 24.65
N ILE A 115 -45.10 -11.23 23.38
CA ILE A 115 -44.57 -12.54 22.98
C ILE A 115 -43.08 -12.64 23.31
N TYR A 116 -42.29 -11.62 22.98
CA TYR A 116 -40.85 -11.63 23.25
C TYR A 116 -40.53 -11.71 24.74
N LYS A 117 -41.32 -11.01 25.58
CA LYS A 117 -41.23 -11.11 27.04
C LYS A 117 -41.51 -12.53 27.52
N LYS A 118 -42.60 -13.15 27.02
CA LYS A 118 -43.00 -14.52 27.40
C LYS A 118 -41.96 -15.58 27.02
N HIS A 119 -41.22 -15.36 25.93
CA HIS A 119 -40.24 -16.31 25.40
C HIS A 119 -38.78 -15.92 25.67
N HIS A 120 -38.54 -14.94 26.54
CA HIS A 120 -37.18 -14.49 26.92
C HIS A 120 -36.31 -14.10 25.71
N ILE A 121 -36.88 -13.38 24.75
CA ILE A 121 -36.17 -12.91 23.55
C ILE A 121 -35.91 -11.40 23.68
N PRO A 122 -34.64 -10.95 23.73
CA PRO A 122 -34.36 -9.52 23.79
C PRO A 122 -34.75 -8.85 22.48
N ALA A 123 -35.54 -7.78 22.59
CA ALA A 123 -36.00 -6.97 21.47
C ALA A 123 -35.48 -5.54 21.61
N ILE A 124 -35.12 -4.92 20.48
CA ILE A 124 -34.70 -3.53 20.42
C ILE A 124 -35.44 -2.82 19.28
N THR A 125 -36.22 -1.79 19.59
CA THR A 125 -36.89 -0.97 18.57
C THR A 125 -36.11 0.32 18.28
N PRO A 126 -35.78 0.61 17.02
CA PRO A 126 -35.27 1.90 16.61
C PRO A 126 -36.35 2.95 16.32
N PHE A 127 -37.62 2.60 16.43
CA PHE A 127 -38.71 3.37 15.83
C PHE A 127 -39.86 3.70 16.78
N SER A 128 -40.22 2.78 17.68
CA SER A 128 -41.44 2.91 18.48
C SER A 128 -41.21 3.81 19.71
N THR A 129 -41.96 4.89 19.78
CA THR A 129 -41.77 5.97 20.75
C THR A 129 -42.76 5.92 21.92
N ASN A 130 -43.83 5.12 21.88
CA ASN A 130 -44.79 5.06 22.99
C ASN A 130 -44.13 4.46 24.25
N ILE A 131 -44.30 5.09 25.41
CA ILE A 131 -43.66 4.66 26.66
C ILE A 131 -43.97 3.20 27.03
N LYS A 132 -45.18 2.73 26.72
CA LYS A 132 -45.67 1.39 27.08
C LYS A 132 -44.90 0.25 26.40
N VAL A 133 -44.12 0.53 25.36
CA VAL A 133 -43.34 -0.49 24.64
C VAL A 133 -42.29 -1.15 25.54
N THR A 134 -41.65 -0.36 26.40
CA THR A 134 -40.60 -0.83 27.30
C THR A 134 -41.00 -0.76 28.78
N GLN A 135 -42.06 0.00 29.09
CA GLN A 135 -42.64 0.02 30.42
C GLN A 135 -43.07 -1.39 30.83
N ASP A 136 -42.61 -1.84 32.01
CA ASP A 136 -42.88 -3.16 32.56
C ASP A 136 -42.48 -4.31 31.61
N ASN A 137 -41.47 -4.11 30.75
CA ASN A 137 -40.94 -5.13 29.85
C ASN A 137 -39.40 -5.12 29.82
N GLU A 138 -38.79 -5.88 30.72
CA GLU A 138 -37.33 -5.98 30.89
C GLU A 138 -36.59 -6.63 29.70
N TRP A 139 -37.32 -7.16 28.71
CA TRP A 139 -36.78 -7.76 27.49
C TRP A 139 -36.83 -6.81 26.30
N TYR A 140 -37.34 -5.59 26.45
CA TYR A 140 -37.54 -4.65 25.35
C TYR A 140 -36.78 -3.35 25.59
N PHE A 141 -35.95 -2.97 24.63
CA PHE A 141 -35.14 -1.75 24.64
C PHE A 141 -35.54 -0.87 23.45
N ARG A 142 -35.24 0.43 23.52
CA ARG A 142 -35.40 1.33 22.36
C ARG A 142 -34.20 2.22 22.15
N THR A 143 -33.80 2.44 20.90
CA THR A 143 -32.68 3.34 20.55
C THR A 143 -33.14 4.75 20.19
N ILE A 144 -34.45 5.03 20.24
CA ILE A 144 -35.08 6.35 20.00
C ILE A 144 -35.73 6.89 21.29
N PHE A 145 -35.87 8.22 21.40
CA PHE A 145 -36.56 8.87 22.51
C PHE A 145 -38.05 8.47 22.61
N GLU A 146 -38.68 8.73 23.76
CA GLU A 146 -40.10 8.42 23.98
C GLU A 146 -41.07 9.60 23.70
N ASP A 147 -42.34 9.27 23.46
CA ASP A 147 -43.41 10.23 23.12
C ASP A 147 -43.71 11.22 24.24
N ARG A 148 -43.52 10.83 25.51
CA ARG A 148 -43.70 11.76 26.63
C ARG A 148 -42.68 12.89 26.56
N LEU A 149 -41.42 12.57 26.24
CA LEU A 149 -40.36 13.55 26.06
C LEU A 149 -40.63 14.42 24.82
N GLN A 150 -41.04 13.80 23.71
CA GLN A 150 -41.34 14.49 22.44
C GLN A 150 -42.54 15.43 22.55
N GLY A 151 -43.67 14.98 23.09
CA GLY A 151 -44.88 15.80 23.23
C GLY A 151 -44.64 17.03 24.12
N ARG A 152 -43.95 16.85 25.25
CA ARG A 152 -43.53 17.96 26.12
C ARG A 152 -42.60 18.92 25.40
N PHE A 153 -41.55 18.39 24.76
CA PHE A 153 -40.59 19.18 24.00
C PHE A 153 -41.29 20.08 22.99
N LEU A 154 -42.20 19.51 22.18
CA LEU A 154 -42.88 20.23 21.11
C LEU A 154 -43.82 21.32 21.64
N ALA A 155 -44.56 21.06 22.72
CA ALA A 155 -45.43 22.07 23.35
C ALA A 155 -44.62 23.25 23.88
N HIS A 156 -43.50 22.99 24.57
CA HIS A 156 -42.59 24.05 25.01
C HIS A 156 -41.97 24.81 23.83
N TYR A 157 -41.61 24.14 22.75
CA TYR A 157 -41.07 24.80 21.56
C TYR A 157 -42.08 25.78 20.94
N VAL A 158 -43.37 25.40 20.86
CA VAL A 158 -44.44 26.30 20.38
C VAL A 158 -44.57 27.53 21.28
N LYS A 159 -44.55 27.35 22.60
CA LYS A 159 -44.65 28.47 23.56
C LYS A 159 -43.43 29.39 23.54
N MET A 160 -42.24 28.82 23.57
CA MET A 160 -40.99 29.53 23.89
C MET A 160 -40.22 30.00 22.64
N VAL A 161 -40.44 29.37 21.48
CA VAL A 161 -39.76 29.73 20.21
C VAL A 161 -40.73 30.36 19.22
N PHE A 162 -41.93 29.79 19.05
CA PHE A 162 -42.93 30.41 18.18
C PHE A 162 -43.72 31.54 18.85
N HIS A 163 -43.64 31.64 20.19
CA HIS A 163 -44.38 32.63 20.98
C HIS A 163 -45.90 32.56 20.74
N GLN A 164 -46.43 31.36 20.53
CA GLN A 164 -47.84 31.11 20.24
C GLN A 164 -48.57 30.64 21.51
N ASN A 165 -49.75 31.20 21.76
CA ASN A 165 -50.59 30.83 22.91
C ASN A 165 -51.78 29.95 22.53
N THR A 166 -51.95 29.65 21.24
CA THR A 166 -53.10 28.93 20.72
C THR A 166 -52.61 27.81 19.83
N VAL A 167 -53.14 26.60 20.06
CA VAL A 167 -52.77 25.39 19.32
C VAL A 167 -54.01 24.60 18.93
N SER A 168 -53.93 23.91 17.80
CA SER A 168 -54.90 22.89 17.40
C SER A 168 -54.17 21.59 17.08
N ILE A 169 -54.80 20.46 17.36
CA ILE A 169 -54.17 19.14 17.31
C ILE A 169 -54.91 18.27 16.30
N ILE A 170 -54.16 17.59 15.44
CA ILE A 170 -54.69 16.54 14.56
C ILE A 170 -53.89 15.27 14.84
N HIS A 171 -54.57 14.17 15.13
CA HIS A 171 -53.90 12.93 15.49
C HIS A 171 -54.58 11.66 14.96
N ASP A 172 -53.77 10.63 14.76
CA ASP A 172 -54.28 9.27 14.56
C ASP A 172 -54.94 8.76 15.84
N ASN A 173 -55.99 7.95 15.70
CA ASN A 173 -56.65 7.25 16.80
C ASN A 173 -56.01 5.86 17.04
N ASP A 174 -54.68 5.82 17.11
CA ASP A 174 -53.90 4.64 17.46
C ASP A 174 -53.10 4.86 18.76
N ALA A 175 -52.32 3.86 19.18
CA ALA A 175 -51.51 3.95 20.39
C ALA A 175 -50.44 5.06 20.32
N TYR A 176 -49.96 5.42 19.14
CA TYR A 176 -48.94 6.45 18.94
C TYR A 176 -49.56 7.86 18.97
N GLY A 177 -50.45 8.17 18.01
CA GLY A 177 -51.03 9.49 17.83
C GLY A 177 -51.83 9.96 19.04
N THR A 178 -52.64 9.07 19.62
CA THR A 178 -53.47 9.40 20.80
C THR A 178 -52.62 9.77 22.01
N TYR A 179 -51.59 8.98 22.31
CA TYR A 179 -50.73 9.23 23.48
C TYR A 179 -49.92 10.51 23.30
N LEU A 180 -49.36 10.72 22.11
CA LEU A 180 -48.58 11.92 21.81
C LEU A 180 -49.44 13.19 21.85
N ALA A 181 -50.66 13.14 21.29
CA ALA A 181 -51.63 14.23 21.36
C ALA A 181 -52.04 14.54 22.80
N GLN A 182 -52.26 13.51 23.63
CA GLN A 182 -52.58 13.67 25.05
C GLN A 182 -51.46 14.39 25.81
N VAL A 183 -50.20 13.94 25.64
CA VAL A 183 -49.04 14.56 26.30
C VAL A 183 -48.88 16.01 25.86
N PHE A 184 -48.96 16.28 24.55
CA PHE A 184 -48.85 17.64 24.02
C PHE A 184 -49.98 18.53 24.55
N SER A 185 -51.24 18.06 24.51
CA SER A 185 -52.42 18.79 24.98
C SER A 185 -52.33 19.12 26.47
N GLN A 186 -51.91 18.17 27.29
CA GLN A 186 -51.69 18.40 28.72
C GLN A 186 -50.60 19.44 28.95
N THR A 187 -49.43 19.26 28.32
CA THR A 187 -48.31 20.20 28.47
C THR A 187 -48.69 21.59 27.97
N ALA A 188 -49.46 21.69 26.89
CA ALA A 188 -49.95 22.96 26.36
C ALA A 188 -50.79 23.71 27.40
N ARG A 189 -51.73 23.02 28.05
CA ARG A 189 -52.54 23.60 29.13
C ARG A 189 -51.68 24.00 30.33
N ASP A 190 -50.72 23.17 30.71
CA ASP A 190 -49.78 23.46 31.81
C ASP A 190 -48.92 24.71 31.53
N GLN A 191 -48.66 25.00 30.25
CA GLN A 191 -47.95 26.20 29.78
C GLN A 191 -48.88 27.38 29.46
N ALA A 192 -50.14 27.33 29.95
CA ALA A 192 -51.17 28.33 29.72
C ALA A 192 -51.43 28.63 28.22
N MET A 193 -51.30 27.62 27.36
CA MET A 193 -51.76 27.68 25.97
C MET A 193 -53.18 27.12 25.85
N GLU A 194 -53.96 27.69 24.94
CA GLU A 194 -55.31 27.25 24.64
C GLU A 194 -55.30 26.20 23.52
N VAL A 195 -55.80 24.99 23.82
CA VAL A 195 -56.04 23.94 22.82
C VAL A 195 -57.43 24.15 22.23
N LYS A 196 -57.50 24.85 21.09
CA LYS A 196 -58.78 25.29 20.47
C LYS A 196 -59.57 24.18 19.84
N HIS A 197 -58.88 23.36 19.05
CA HIS A 197 -59.51 22.29 18.29
C HIS A 197 -58.65 21.03 18.37
N GLN A 198 -59.30 19.89 18.46
CA GLN A 198 -58.66 18.58 18.43
C GLN A 198 -59.47 17.67 17.52
N TRP A 199 -58.85 17.19 16.45
CA TRP A 199 -59.44 16.25 15.50
C TRP A 199 -58.71 14.91 15.57
N ALA A 200 -59.47 13.84 15.46
CA ALA A 200 -58.98 12.48 15.42
C ALA A 200 -59.53 11.75 14.19
N PHE A 201 -58.78 10.80 13.66
CA PHE A 201 -59.24 9.91 12.60
C PHE A 201 -58.63 8.51 12.76
N GLN A 202 -59.22 7.51 12.10
CA GLN A 202 -58.76 6.13 12.13
C GLN A 202 -58.09 5.76 10.81
N GLN A 203 -56.89 5.20 10.83
CA GLN A 203 -56.13 4.85 9.62
C GLN A 203 -56.84 3.82 8.72
N ASP A 204 -57.56 2.89 9.33
CA ASP A 204 -58.22 1.78 8.62
C ASP A 204 -59.65 2.11 8.18
N ASP A 205 -60.09 3.36 8.34
CA ASP A 205 -61.42 3.81 7.93
C ASP A 205 -61.53 3.83 6.40
N ALA A 206 -62.53 3.14 5.85
CA ALA A 206 -62.84 3.15 4.42
C ALA A 206 -63.15 4.56 3.89
N GLN A 207 -63.56 5.50 4.76
CA GLN A 207 -63.85 6.89 4.42
C GLN A 207 -62.73 7.87 4.81
N LEU A 208 -61.53 7.39 5.15
CA LEU A 208 -60.40 8.21 5.62
C LEU A 208 -60.17 9.47 4.77
N GLU A 209 -60.13 9.37 3.44
CA GLU A 209 -59.92 10.52 2.55
C GLU A 209 -60.97 11.62 2.72
N ARG A 210 -62.25 11.22 2.90
CA ARG A 210 -63.36 12.16 3.14
C ARG A 210 -63.21 12.80 4.52
N THR A 211 -62.83 12.02 5.52
CA THR A 211 -62.58 12.51 6.89
C THR A 211 -61.45 13.53 6.93
N LEU A 212 -60.30 13.24 6.30
CA LEU A 212 -59.17 14.17 6.23
C LEU A 212 -59.52 15.46 5.47
N SER A 213 -60.28 15.35 4.38
CA SER A 213 -60.77 16.51 3.62
C SER A 213 -61.67 17.40 4.47
N LYS A 214 -62.62 16.81 5.20
CA LYS A 214 -63.51 17.53 6.12
C LYS A 214 -62.72 18.26 7.22
N ILE A 215 -61.73 17.60 7.82
CA ILE A 215 -60.84 18.22 8.82
C ILE A 215 -60.13 19.44 8.22
N ALA A 216 -59.59 19.31 7.00
CA ALA A 216 -58.87 20.40 6.34
C ALA A 216 -59.80 21.58 5.96
N GLU A 217 -61.03 21.32 5.54
CA GLU A 217 -62.05 22.34 5.25
C GLU A 217 -62.51 23.07 6.51
N GLU A 218 -62.81 22.33 7.59
CA GLU A 218 -63.13 22.91 8.90
C GLU A 218 -61.99 23.77 9.43
N LEU A 219 -60.76 23.31 9.28
CA LEU A 219 -59.57 24.05 9.66
C LEU A 219 -59.39 25.31 8.81
N LYS A 220 -59.65 25.25 7.50
CA LYS A 220 -59.61 26.42 6.63
C LYS A 220 -60.61 27.48 7.08
N ALA A 221 -61.85 27.07 7.37
CA ALA A 221 -62.90 27.97 7.86
C ALA A 221 -62.56 28.62 9.20
N LYS A 222 -61.73 27.96 10.02
CA LYS A 222 -61.32 28.41 11.36
C LYS A 222 -59.86 28.82 11.45
N SER A 223 -59.20 29.06 10.31
CA SER A 223 -57.73 29.19 10.25
C SER A 223 -57.18 30.33 11.11
N ASP A 224 -57.91 31.44 11.24
CA ASP A 224 -57.51 32.58 12.08
C ASP A 224 -57.55 32.27 13.59
N GLN A 225 -58.35 31.30 14.01
CA GLN A 225 -58.52 30.91 15.42
C GLN A 225 -57.72 29.65 15.78
N ALA A 226 -57.26 28.88 14.78
CA ALA A 226 -56.65 27.57 15.00
C ALA A 226 -55.23 27.62 15.60
N GLY A 227 -54.56 28.77 15.55
CA GLY A 227 -53.20 28.93 16.10
C GLY A 227 -52.17 28.04 15.39
N THR A 228 -51.22 27.47 16.15
CA THR A 228 -50.23 26.51 15.63
C THR A 228 -50.84 25.11 15.50
N LEU A 229 -50.59 24.45 14.38
CA LEU A 229 -51.09 23.10 14.11
C LEU A 229 -50.06 22.08 14.56
N PHE A 230 -50.42 21.27 15.55
CA PHE A 230 -49.65 20.10 15.95
C PHE A 230 -50.18 18.84 15.25
N LEU A 231 -49.32 18.19 14.48
CA LEU A 231 -49.65 16.96 13.74
C LEU A 231 -48.99 15.76 14.43
N ALA A 232 -49.78 14.99 15.16
CA ALA A 232 -49.39 13.72 15.77
C ALA A 232 -49.91 12.56 14.92
N VAL A 233 -49.40 12.48 13.69
CA VAL A 233 -49.87 11.54 12.67
C VAL A 233 -48.72 10.76 12.04
N HIS A 234 -49.00 9.57 11.50
CA HIS A 234 -48.07 8.79 10.71
C HIS A 234 -47.82 9.41 9.34
N SER A 235 -46.73 8.99 8.68
CA SER A 235 -46.25 9.63 7.44
C SER A 235 -47.27 9.62 6.30
N GLN A 236 -48.05 8.54 6.12
CA GLN A 236 -48.98 8.38 5.01
C GLN A 236 -50.14 9.38 5.10
N GLU A 237 -50.73 9.51 6.28
CA GLU A 237 -51.83 10.45 6.51
C GLU A 237 -51.32 11.88 6.61
N GLY A 238 -50.11 12.08 7.15
CA GLY A 238 -49.41 13.35 7.11
C GLY A 238 -49.22 13.90 5.69
N ILE A 239 -48.88 13.06 4.70
CA ILE A 239 -48.74 13.49 3.29
C ILE A 239 -50.06 14.08 2.78
N LYS A 240 -51.17 13.36 3.01
CA LYS A 240 -52.51 13.75 2.56
C LYS A 240 -52.95 15.07 3.21
N LEU A 241 -52.79 15.19 4.53
CA LEU A 241 -53.12 16.41 5.28
C LEU A 241 -52.29 17.62 4.84
N VAL A 242 -50.97 17.48 4.77
CA VAL A 242 -50.08 18.60 4.38
C VAL A 242 -50.36 19.05 2.95
N LYS A 243 -50.66 18.11 2.03
CA LYS A 243 -51.13 18.45 0.70
C LYS A 243 -52.43 19.27 0.74
N LEU A 244 -53.45 18.78 1.45
CA LEU A 244 -54.74 19.47 1.58
C LEU A 244 -54.57 20.87 2.16
N PHE A 245 -53.75 21.03 3.20
CA PHE A 245 -53.48 22.34 3.80
C PHE A 245 -52.88 23.33 2.80
N LYS A 246 -51.94 22.87 1.97
CA LYS A 246 -51.31 23.70 0.93
C LYS A 246 -52.26 24.01 -0.22
N ASP A 247 -53.06 23.05 -0.66
CA ASP A 247 -54.04 23.27 -1.72
C ASP A 247 -55.18 24.21 -1.29
N LEU A 248 -55.59 24.16 -0.01
CA LEU A 248 -56.58 25.08 0.59
C LEU A 248 -55.97 26.43 1.03
N GLY A 249 -54.65 26.61 0.89
CA GLY A 249 -53.96 27.85 1.28
C GLY A 249 -54.05 28.15 2.78
N ILE A 250 -53.93 27.13 3.63
CA ILE A 250 -53.84 27.27 5.10
C ILE A 250 -52.42 27.72 5.45
N LYS A 251 -52.30 28.87 6.11
CA LYS A 251 -51.02 29.55 6.39
C LYS A 251 -50.47 29.32 7.80
N ASN A 252 -51.24 28.67 8.68
CA ASN A 252 -50.85 28.40 10.06
C ASN A 252 -49.49 27.70 10.14
N VAL A 253 -48.71 28.05 11.16
CA VAL A 253 -47.45 27.36 11.47
C VAL A 253 -47.77 25.90 11.80
N ARG A 254 -47.01 24.98 11.24
CA ARG A 254 -47.20 23.53 11.40
C ARG A 254 -45.98 22.94 12.07
N ILE A 255 -46.21 22.17 13.12
CA ILE A 255 -45.20 21.40 13.82
C ILE A 255 -45.66 19.96 13.94
N ALA A 256 -44.77 19.01 13.73
CA ALA A 256 -45.10 17.60 13.73
C ALA A 256 -44.08 16.75 14.48
N SER A 257 -44.46 15.51 14.74
CA SER A 257 -43.61 14.49 15.34
C SER A 257 -42.54 13.94 14.39
N ASP A 258 -41.68 13.09 14.95
CA ASP A 258 -40.65 12.30 14.26
C ASP A 258 -41.13 11.54 13.01
N ALA A 259 -42.39 11.12 12.98
CA ALA A 259 -42.97 10.41 11.83
C ALA A 259 -42.93 11.23 10.52
N LEU A 260 -43.05 12.55 10.59
CA LEU A 260 -42.99 13.45 9.43
C LEU A 260 -41.56 13.88 9.08
N ALA A 261 -40.56 13.42 9.83
CA ALA A 261 -39.14 13.58 9.49
C ALA A 261 -38.57 12.41 8.67
N SER A 262 -39.41 11.44 8.28
CA SER A 262 -38.99 10.25 7.54
C SER A 262 -38.85 10.51 6.04
N LYS A 263 -38.02 9.69 5.38
CA LYS A 263 -37.92 9.65 3.92
C LYS A 263 -39.26 9.30 3.27
N ALA A 264 -40.05 8.42 3.90
CA ALA A 264 -41.34 7.99 3.36
C ALA A 264 -42.31 9.16 3.25
N PHE A 265 -42.36 10.04 4.26
CA PHE A 265 -43.14 11.27 4.21
C PHE A 265 -42.70 12.17 3.04
N LEU A 266 -41.39 12.40 2.94
CA LEU A 266 -40.82 13.28 1.92
C LEU A 266 -41.11 12.79 0.49
N GLN A 267 -40.84 11.50 0.23
CA GLN A 267 -41.03 10.90 -1.09
C GLN A 267 -42.50 10.78 -1.48
N GLY A 268 -43.41 10.77 -0.52
CA GLY A 268 -44.85 10.72 -0.78
C GLY A 268 -45.38 11.91 -1.58
N PHE A 269 -44.66 13.03 -1.62
CA PHE A 269 -45.03 14.18 -2.44
C PHE A 269 -44.52 14.13 -3.88
N ASN A 270 -43.56 13.25 -4.19
CA ASN A 270 -42.95 13.15 -5.53
C ASN A 270 -43.96 12.80 -6.64
N GLN A 271 -45.08 12.19 -6.27
CA GLN A 271 -46.18 11.89 -7.19
C GLN A 271 -46.97 13.13 -7.63
N TYR A 272 -46.85 14.26 -6.93
CA TYR A 272 -47.60 15.48 -7.22
C TYR A 272 -46.82 16.43 -8.14
N PRO A 273 -47.41 16.93 -9.23
CA PRO A 273 -46.71 17.78 -10.20
C PRO A 273 -46.10 19.06 -9.61
N LYS A 274 -46.76 19.68 -8.62
CA LYS A 274 -46.27 20.91 -7.99
C LYS A 274 -44.96 20.70 -7.23
N GLU A 275 -44.76 19.53 -6.63
CA GLU A 275 -43.51 19.17 -5.94
C GLU A 275 -42.37 18.95 -6.94
N GLN A 276 -42.68 18.37 -8.11
CA GLN A 276 -41.69 18.16 -9.18
C GLN A 276 -41.23 19.48 -9.81
N GLN A 277 -42.15 20.44 -9.96
CA GLN A 277 -41.85 21.77 -10.51
C GLN A 277 -41.13 22.67 -9.50
N THR A 278 -41.51 22.60 -8.22
CA THR A 278 -40.94 23.40 -7.15
C THR A 278 -40.68 22.49 -5.95
N PRO A 279 -39.45 21.95 -5.81
CA PRO A 279 -39.11 21.11 -4.67
C PRO A 279 -39.36 21.83 -3.35
N GLY A 280 -40.07 21.19 -2.42
CA GLY A 280 -40.48 21.77 -1.16
C GLY A 280 -41.82 22.52 -1.20
N TYR A 281 -42.52 22.56 -2.34
CA TYR A 281 -43.82 23.26 -2.46
C TYR A 281 -44.77 22.91 -1.30
N TYR A 282 -44.90 21.61 -0.99
CA TYR A 282 -45.79 21.15 0.07
C TYR A 282 -45.18 21.23 1.48
N THR A 283 -43.89 20.93 1.61
CA THR A 283 -43.24 20.71 2.90
C THR A 283 -42.61 21.97 3.48
N ASP A 284 -42.24 22.96 2.67
CA ASP A 284 -41.52 24.15 3.14
C ASP A 284 -42.26 24.89 4.26
N GLY A 285 -41.50 25.16 5.32
CA GLY A 285 -41.98 25.78 6.57
C GLY A 285 -42.63 24.82 7.56
N LEU A 286 -42.64 23.51 7.30
CA LEU A 286 -43.03 22.50 8.28
C LEU A 286 -41.87 22.24 9.26
N TYR A 287 -42.15 22.36 10.55
CA TYR A 287 -41.22 22.00 11.62
C TYR A 287 -41.48 20.57 12.09
N VAL A 288 -40.43 19.80 12.36
CA VAL A 288 -40.53 18.41 12.79
C VAL A 288 -39.58 18.13 13.94
N ALA A 289 -40.05 17.43 14.97
CA ALA A 289 -39.13 16.72 15.85
C ALA A 289 -38.42 15.64 15.05
N THR A 290 -37.14 15.41 15.33
CA THR A 290 -36.38 14.37 14.66
C THR A 290 -35.20 13.93 15.51
N PRO A 291 -34.89 12.63 15.54
CA PRO A 291 -33.79 12.12 16.34
C PRO A 291 -32.42 12.30 15.66
N LEU A 292 -32.38 12.66 14.37
CA LEU A 292 -31.15 12.92 13.63
C LEU A 292 -31.38 13.91 12.48
N ILE A 293 -30.56 14.96 12.44
CA ILE A 293 -30.47 15.86 11.29
C ILE A 293 -29.05 15.77 10.73
N PHE A 294 -28.92 15.45 9.45
CA PHE A 294 -27.60 15.24 8.83
C PHE A 294 -26.74 16.50 8.70
N ASP A 295 -27.23 17.70 9.02
CA ASP A 295 -26.43 18.92 9.02
C ASP A 295 -25.73 19.19 10.37
N SER A 296 -26.33 18.74 11.46
CA SER A 296 -25.80 18.76 12.82
C SER A 296 -25.27 17.39 13.27
N ALA A 297 -25.36 16.37 12.40
CA ALA A 297 -24.91 15.02 12.66
C ALA A 297 -23.42 14.92 12.95
N ASN A 298 -23.07 13.94 13.79
CA ASN A 298 -21.69 13.57 14.05
C ASN A 298 -21.04 12.90 12.84
N GLU A 299 -19.74 12.69 12.93
CA GLU A 299 -18.95 12.10 11.85
C GLU A 299 -19.35 10.65 11.51
N LYS A 300 -19.69 9.81 12.48
CA LYS A 300 -20.21 8.45 12.22
C LYS A 300 -21.50 8.45 11.39
N ALA A 301 -22.41 9.40 11.64
CA ALA A 301 -23.64 9.54 10.85
C ALA A 301 -23.37 9.99 9.41
N LEU A 302 -22.37 10.84 9.19
CA LEU A 302 -21.98 11.23 7.84
C LEU A 302 -21.30 10.08 7.08
N GLN A 303 -20.43 9.31 7.74
CA GLN A 303 -19.85 8.10 7.17
C GLN A 303 -20.92 7.07 6.82
N PHE A 304 -21.88 6.83 7.73
CA PHE A 304 -23.04 5.98 7.44
C PHE A 304 -23.79 6.49 6.21
N LYS A 305 -24.09 7.79 6.14
CA LYS A 305 -24.79 8.40 4.99
C LYS A 305 -24.03 8.14 3.68
N GLU A 306 -22.72 8.32 3.67
CA GLU A 306 -21.86 8.07 2.50
C GLU A 306 -21.81 6.58 2.12
N LEU A 307 -21.64 5.68 3.10
CA LEU A 307 -21.63 4.23 2.89
C LEU A 307 -22.97 3.74 2.32
N TYR A 308 -24.07 4.22 2.89
CA TYR A 308 -25.42 3.90 2.44
C TYR A 308 -25.65 4.37 0.99
N GLN A 309 -25.31 5.63 0.70
CA GLN A 309 -25.44 6.22 -0.63
C GLN A 309 -24.56 5.50 -1.66
N THR A 310 -23.32 5.15 -1.30
CA THR A 310 -22.41 4.42 -2.19
C THR A 310 -22.94 3.01 -2.51
N ARG A 311 -23.46 2.32 -1.48
CA ARG A 311 -23.97 0.94 -1.63
C ARG A 311 -25.27 0.89 -2.43
N TYR A 312 -26.17 1.84 -2.21
CA TYR A 312 -27.52 1.83 -2.77
C TYR A 312 -27.74 2.95 -3.80
N LYS A 313 -26.75 3.19 -4.66
CA LYS A 313 -26.85 4.07 -5.85
C LYS A 313 -27.46 5.46 -5.55
N ALA A 314 -26.91 6.13 -4.54
CA ALA A 314 -27.32 7.45 -4.06
C ALA A 314 -28.74 7.52 -3.48
N GLU A 315 -29.33 6.40 -3.03
CA GLU A 315 -30.51 6.45 -2.19
C GLU A 315 -30.29 7.34 -0.96
N VAL A 316 -31.26 8.20 -0.65
CA VAL A 316 -31.21 9.07 0.52
C VAL A 316 -31.33 8.23 1.79
N ALA A 317 -30.36 8.36 2.69
CA ALA A 317 -30.46 7.88 4.07
C ALA A 317 -31.29 8.89 4.89
N ASP A 318 -32.08 8.40 5.83
CA ASP A 318 -32.83 9.21 6.80
C ASP A 318 -32.51 8.76 8.23
N TRP A 319 -33.23 9.30 9.21
CA TRP A 319 -33.05 8.91 10.59
C TRP A 319 -33.47 7.45 10.84
N GLN A 320 -34.47 6.91 10.12
CA GLN A 320 -34.94 5.54 10.32
C GLN A 320 -33.88 4.54 9.89
N THR A 321 -33.23 4.77 8.73
CA THR A 321 -32.14 3.90 8.28
C THR A 321 -30.92 4.00 9.21
N ALA A 322 -30.62 5.20 9.73
CA ALA A 322 -29.54 5.44 10.68
C ALA A 322 -29.77 4.76 12.04
N PHE A 323 -30.99 4.79 12.56
CA PHE A 323 -31.32 4.14 13.83
C PHE A 323 -31.41 2.63 13.69
N ALA A 324 -31.84 2.11 12.53
CA ALA A 324 -31.75 0.69 12.21
C ALA A 324 -30.28 0.21 12.19
N TYR A 325 -29.39 1.01 11.60
CA TYR A 325 -27.95 0.77 11.64
C TYR A 325 -27.42 0.77 13.09
N ASP A 326 -27.79 1.76 13.91
CA ASP A 326 -27.38 1.84 15.32
C ASP A 326 -27.91 0.67 16.14
N ALA A 327 -29.14 0.19 15.91
CA ALA A 327 -29.70 -0.95 16.63
C ALA A 327 -28.92 -2.25 16.34
N VAL A 328 -28.61 -2.53 15.07
CA VAL A 328 -27.71 -3.65 14.72
C VAL A 328 -26.34 -3.44 15.35
N MET A 329 -25.79 -2.23 15.29
CA MET A 329 -24.48 -1.91 15.86
C MET A 329 -24.44 -2.19 17.36
N MET A 330 -25.44 -1.77 18.11
CA MET A 330 -25.56 -2.03 19.54
C MET A 330 -25.68 -3.53 19.84
N LEU A 331 -26.55 -4.25 19.10
CA LEU A 331 -26.65 -5.70 19.28
C LEU A 331 -25.33 -6.38 19.00
N ILE A 332 -24.64 -6.06 17.91
CA ILE A 332 -23.35 -6.68 17.57
C ILE A 332 -22.27 -6.37 18.61
N ASP A 333 -22.17 -5.13 19.09
CA ASP A 333 -21.20 -4.79 20.14
C ASP A 333 -21.50 -5.56 21.43
N ALA A 334 -22.78 -5.68 21.79
CA ALA A 334 -23.21 -6.50 22.92
C ALA A 334 -22.92 -7.99 22.70
N LEU A 335 -23.20 -8.54 21.51
CA LEU A 335 -22.91 -9.94 21.15
C LEU A 335 -21.40 -10.25 21.23
N LYS A 336 -20.54 -9.31 20.81
CA LYS A 336 -19.08 -9.46 20.90
C LYS A 336 -18.57 -9.52 22.34
N LYS A 337 -19.19 -8.77 23.25
CA LYS A 337 -18.75 -8.65 24.65
C LYS A 337 -19.45 -9.62 25.60
N ALA A 338 -20.63 -10.13 25.24
CA ALA A 338 -21.40 -11.05 26.06
C ALA A 338 -20.91 -12.52 25.97
N GLU A 339 -19.83 -12.81 25.23
CA GLU A 339 -19.23 -14.15 25.10
C GLU A 339 -20.25 -15.25 24.81
N ILE A 340 -20.87 -15.14 23.63
CA ILE A 340 -22.00 -15.98 23.21
C ILE A 340 -21.51 -17.33 22.67
N SER A 341 -22.23 -18.38 23.05
CA SER A 341 -21.87 -19.76 22.76
C SER A 341 -22.19 -20.15 21.31
N ASP A 342 -21.52 -21.16 20.76
CA ASP A 342 -21.80 -21.71 19.41
C ASP A 342 -22.84 -22.85 19.43
N SER A 343 -23.59 -23.01 20.53
CA SER A 343 -24.55 -24.10 20.70
C SER A 343 -26.00 -23.61 20.73
N GLN A 344 -26.87 -24.25 19.95
CA GLN A 344 -28.31 -23.99 19.99
C GLN A 344 -28.93 -24.30 21.36
N THR A 345 -28.33 -25.24 22.12
CA THR A 345 -28.78 -25.57 23.49
C THR A 345 -28.50 -24.45 24.49
N ALA A 346 -27.61 -23.50 24.15
CA ALA A 346 -27.26 -22.35 24.98
C ALA A 346 -28.03 -21.08 24.58
N LEU A 347 -28.90 -21.12 23.57
CA LEU A 347 -29.52 -19.91 23.00
C LEU A 347 -30.33 -19.10 24.03
N GLU A 348 -31.05 -19.75 24.95
CA GLU A 348 -31.78 -19.05 26.01
C GLU A 348 -30.83 -18.37 27.01
N ALA A 349 -29.74 -19.05 27.40
CA ALA A 349 -28.71 -18.47 28.25
C ALA A 349 -27.97 -17.30 27.55
N ASP A 350 -27.71 -17.43 26.25
CA ASP A 350 -27.07 -16.39 25.46
C ASP A 350 -27.99 -15.17 25.26
N ARG A 351 -29.31 -15.38 25.09
CA ARG A 351 -30.33 -14.32 25.10
C ARG A 351 -30.36 -13.57 26.43
N GLN A 352 -30.28 -14.32 27.54
CA GLN A 352 -30.22 -13.76 28.88
C GLN A 352 -28.96 -12.90 29.08
N LYS A 353 -27.78 -13.42 28.70
CA LYS A 353 -26.52 -12.64 28.73
C LYS A 353 -26.60 -11.37 27.88
N LEU A 354 -27.17 -11.46 26.68
CA LEU A 354 -27.35 -10.31 25.80
C LEU A 354 -28.27 -9.26 26.42
N ARG A 355 -29.42 -9.68 26.99
CA ARG A 355 -30.34 -8.79 27.70
C ARG A 355 -29.67 -8.11 28.89
N ASP A 356 -28.93 -8.85 29.70
CA ASP A 356 -28.21 -8.32 30.86
C ASP A 356 -27.12 -7.34 30.46
N TYR A 357 -26.41 -7.61 29.35
CA TYR A 357 -25.44 -6.68 28.81
C TYR A 357 -26.10 -5.37 28.40
N LEU A 358 -27.21 -5.42 27.65
CA LEU A 358 -27.96 -4.23 27.25
C LEU A 358 -28.46 -3.45 28.47
N ALA A 359 -29.04 -4.11 29.46
CA ALA A 359 -29.49 -3.47 30.70
C ALA A 359 -28.36 -2.81 31.51
N ASN A 360 -27.13 -3.33 31.39
CA ASN A 360 -25.95 -2.77 32.04
C ASN A 360 -25.32 -1.57 31.30
N LEU A 361 -25.78 -1.26 30.07
CA LEU A 361 -25.45 -0.01 29.37
C LEU A 361 -26.25 1.15 29.96
N ASN A 362 -26.09 1.43 31.25
CA ASN A 362 -26.98 2.33 32.00
C ASN A 362 -26.37 3.70 32.35
N HIS A 363 -25.19 3.99 31.83
CA HIS A 363 -24.46 5.22 32.14
C HIS A 363 -23.58 5.65 30.97
N LEU A 364 -23.29 6.96 30.87
CA LEU A 364 -22.58 7.56 29.72
C LEU A 364 -21.18 6.96 29.50
N ASN A 365 -20.46 6.61 30.58
CA ASN A 365 -19.13 5.98 30.52
C ASN A 365 -19.14 4.55 29.96
N LYS A 366 -20.29 3.87 29.96
CA LYS A 366 -20.50 2.55 29.35
C LYS A 366 -21.18 2.65 27.99
N ALA A 367 -21.56 3.86 27.55
CA ALA A 367 -22.38 4.05 26.38
C ALA A 367 -21.66 3.68 25.08
N ILE A 368 -22.42 3.13 24.13
CA ILE A 368 -21.91 2.79 22.80
C ILE A 368 -22.14 3.98 21.88
N LYS A 369 -21.06 4.61 21.40
CA LYS A 369 -21.15 5.75 20.47
C LYS A 369 -21.58 5.28 19.07
N GLY A 370 -22.83 5.57 18.70
CA GLY A 370 -23.40 5.30 17.38
C GLY A 370 -23.47 6.52 16.45
N VAL A 371 -24.18 6.37 15.34
CA VAL A 371 -24.43 7.41 14.34
C VAL A 371 -25.29 8.53 14.92
N ALA A 372 -26.21 8.20 15.82
CA ALA A 372 -27.08 9.19 16.47
C ALA A 372 -26.63 9.49 17.92
N GLY A 373 -25.33 9.55 18.16
CA GLY A 373 -24.75 9.86 19.48
C GLY A 373 -24.55 8.64 20.36
N PHE A 374 -24.38 8.87 21.66
CA PHE A 374 -24.17 7.82 22.65
C PHE A 374 -25.47 7.04 22.91
N ASN A 375 -25.36 5.71 22.97
CA ASN A 375 -26.47 4.83 23.29
C ASN A 375 -26.24 4.18 24.65
N TYR A 376 -27.10 4.53 25.61
CA TYR A 376 -27.22 3.94 26.94
C TYR A 376 -28.67 4.07 27.39
N PHE A 377 -29.15 3.12 28.19
CA PHE A 377 -30.54 3.00 28.59
C PHE A 377 -30.77 3.42 30.03
N ASP A 378 -31.98 3.89 30.34
CA ASP A 378 -32.46 3.97 31.71
C ASP A 378 -32.90 2.58 32.23
N LYS A 379 -33.43 2.55 33.46
CA LYS A 379 -33.92 1.33 34.11
C LYS A 379 -35.08 0.66 33.37
N GLN A 380 -35.75 1.37 32.45
CA GLN A 380 -36.89 0.90 31.68
C GLN A 380 -36.50 0.60 30.22
N GLY A 381 -35.20 0.52 29.91
CA GLY A 381 -34.75 0.23 28.55
C GLY A 381 -34.90 1.39 27.55
N ASN A 382 -35.15 2.63 28.02
CA ASN A 382 -35.23 3.80 27.14
C ASN A 382 -33.88 4.46 26.97
N VAL A 383 -33.48 4.71 25.72
CA VAL A 383 -32.27 5.49 25.47
C VAL A 383 -32.42 6.93 25.95
N GLN A 384 -31.35 7.51 26.46
CA GLN A 384 -31.29 8.93 26.79
C GLN A 384 -30.67 9.70 25.62
N LYS A 385 -31.51 10.16 24.68
CA LYS A 385 -31.09 10.95 23.51
C LYS A 385 -31.78 12.31 23.44
N PRO A 386 -31.08 13.35 22.95
CA PRO A 386 -31.69 14.65 22.72
C PRO A 386 -32.69 14.60 21.56
N ILE A 387 -33.66 15.50 21.61
CA ILE A 387 -34.61 15.75 20.52
C ILE A 387 -34.13 16.98 19.76
N SER A 388 -34.05 16.89 18.44
CA SER A 388 -33.74 18.03 17.57
C SER A 388 -35.00 18.49 16.84
N ILE A 389 -35.07 19.79 16.51
CA ILE A 389 -36.09 20.33 15.62
C ILE A 389 -35.48 20.59 14.25
N GLY A 390 -36.04 19.94 13.24
CA GLY A 390 -35.79 20.24 11.84
C GLY A 390 -36.86 21.16 11.27
N VAL A 391 -36.50 21.91 10.22
CA VAL A 391 -37.44 22.64 9.38
C VAL A 391 -37.22 22.22 7.92
N TYR A 392 -38.31 21.98 7.20
CA TYR A 392 -38.25 21.71 5.77
C TYR A 392 -37.98 22.99 4.99
N LYS A 393 -36.93 22.96 4.15
CA LYS A 393 -36.62 23.97 3.13
C LYS A 393 -36.10 23.27 1.87
N ASN A 394 -36.70 23.59 0.71
CA ASN A 394 -36.33 23.03 -0.59
C ASN A 394 -36.26 21.50 -0.59
N ASN A 395 -37.31 20.86 -0.05
CA ASN A 395 -37.43 19.39 0.03
C ASN A 395 -36.37 18.71 0.93
N VAL A 396 -35.81 19.43 1.90
CA VAL A 396 -34.76 18.93 2.80
C VAL A 396 -35.01 19.41 4.23
N ILE A 397 -34.75 18.54 5.20
CA ILE A 397 -34.73 18.90 6.62
C ILE A 397 -33.37 19.52 6.97
N ILE A 398 -33.40 20.75 7.46
CA ILE A 398 -32.25 21.44 8.06
C ILE A 398 -32.55 21.73 9.53
N SER A 399 -31.52 21.82 10.37
CA SER A 399 -31.66 22.14 11.80
C SER A 399 -32.34 23.49 11.96
N ALA A 400 -33.42 23.59 12.74
CA ALA A 400 -34.01 24.89 13.06
C ALA A 400 -32.99 25.79 13.79
N LEU A 401 -33.13 27.11 13.62
CA LEU A 401 -32.18 28.11 14.13
C LEU A 401 -32.04 28.13 15.66
N THR A 402 -33.01 27.57 16.36
CA THR A 402 -33.01 27.39 17.81
C THR A 402 -33.20 25.92 18.13
N GLN A 403 -32.34 25.38 18.99
CA GLN A 403 -32.44 24.03 19.55
C GLN A 403 -32.53 24.10 21.07
N PHE A 404 -32.93 23.00 21.70
CA PHE A 404 -32.85 22.84 23.15
C PHE A 404 -31.84 21.75 23.50
N GLN A 405 -30.93 22.05 24.42
CA GLN A 405 -29.98 21.07 24.98
C GLN A 405 -30.25 20.86 26.46
N ASP A 406 -30.19 19.61 26.93
CA ASP A 406 -30.37 19.30 28.35
C ASP A 406 -29.26 19.96 29.19
N VAL A 407 -29.64 20.54 30.34
CA VAL A 407 -28.68 20.98 31.36
C VAL A 407 -28.16 19.72 32.08
N PRO A 408 -26.85 19.42 32.01
CA PRO A 408 -26.31 18.17 32.57
C PRO A 408 -26.48 18.06 34.08
N ASN A 409 -26.25 19.16 34.82
CA ASN A 409 -26.34 19.19 36.27
C ASN A 409 -26.99 20.49 36.78
N LEU A 410 -28.00 20.38 37.64
CA LEU A 410 -28.72 21.53 38.21
C LEU A 410 -27.84 22.42 39.09
N SER A 411 -26.77 21.85 39.66
CA SER A 411 -25.76 22.60 40.43
C SER A 411 -24.95 23.60 39.59
N GLU A 412 -24.97 23.47 38.25
CA GLU A 412 -24.40 24.46 37.32
C GLU A 412 -25.14 25.80 37.37
N ILE A 413 -26.42 25.79 37.75
CA ILE A 413 -27.23 27.00 37.74
C ILE A 413 -26.98 27.77 39.03
N ALA A 414 -26.22 28.87 38.89
CA ALA A 414 -25.67 29.63 40.01
C ALA A 414 -26.72 30.17 41.00
N ASN A 415 -27.98 30.31 40.58
CA ASN A 415 -29.12 30.72 41.39
C ASN A 415 -30.41 30.23 40.71
N LEU A 416 -31.05 29.20 41.26
CA LEU A 416 -32.31 28.63 40.72
C LEU A 416 -33.43 29.68 40.68
N ASP A 417 -33.45 30.62 41.64
CA ASP A 417 -34.46 31.69 41.71
C ASP A 417 -34.28 32.76 40.62
N ALA A 418 -33.05 32.92 40.09
CA ALA A 418 -32.76 33.84 38.98
C ALA A 418 -33.14 33.27 37.60
N ILE A 419 -33.43 31.97 37.49
CA ILE A 419 -33.85 31.32 36.23
C ILE A 419 -35.19 31.87 35.75
N HIS A 420 -36.07 32.27 36.67
CA HIS A 420 -37.39 32.80 36.34
C HIS A 420 -37.37 34.13 35.56
N GLY A 421 -36.19 34.68 35.25
CA GLY A 421 -35.99 35.81 34.32
C GLY A 421 -34.90 35.61 33.26
N ASP A 422 -34.31 34.41 33.13
CA ASP A 422 -33.30 34.11 32.10
C ASP A 422 -33.93 33.38 30.91
N ASP A 423 -34.17 34.11 29.81
CA ASP A 423 -34.72 33.57 28.55
C ASP A 423 -33.85 32.45 27.91
N HIS A 424 -32.63 32.24 28.43
CA HIS A 424 -31.69 31.23 27.93
C HIS A 424 -31.85 29.85 28.59
N ILE A 425 -32.39 29.76 29.82
CA ILE A 425 -32.59 28.49 30.53
C ILE A 425 -34.09 28.26 30.72
N LEU A 426 -34.56 27.16 30.15
CA LEU A 426 -35.98 26.84 30.07
C LEU A 426 -36.28 25.61 30.93
N GLN A 427 -37.20 25.74 31.86
CA GLN A 427 -37.73 24.59 32.60
C GLN A 427 -38.74 23.85 31.74
N MET A 428 -38.51 22.56 31.50
CA MET A 428 -39.41 21.67 30.76
C MET A 428 -39.80 20.49 31.63
N GLY A 429 -40.77 20.73 32.52
CA GLY A 429 -41.17 19.88 33.65
C GLY A 429 -40.04 19.63 34.66
N ASP A 430 -39.53 18.40 34.75
CA ASP A 430 -38.48 17.99 35.70
C ASP A 430 -37.04 18.26 35.23
N LYS A 431 -36.84 18.66 33.97
CA LYS A 431 -35.52 18.95 33.40
C LYS A 431 -35.41 20.42 33.00
N TYR A 432 -34.20 20.97 33.09
CA TYR A 432 -33.86 22.29 32.56
C TYR A 432 -33.11 22.12 31.25
N ARG A 433 -33.32 23.05 30.33
CA ARG A 433 -32.70 23.04 29.00
C ARG A 433 -32.17 24.40 28.62
N TYR A 434 -31.00 24.43 27.99
CA TYR A 434 -30.45 25.62 27.37
C TYR A 434 -31.09 25.87 26.00
N LYS A 435 -31.46 27.13 25.73
CA LYS A 435 -31.82 27.62 24.40
C LYS A 435 -30.54 27.83 23.58
N THR A 436 -30.24 26.91 22.67
CA THR A 436 -29.03 26.93 21.87
C THR A 436 -29.27 27.55 20.50
N ASN A 437 -28.41 28.48 20.09
CA ASN A 437 -28.41 29.06 18.75
C ASN A 437 -27.65 28.17 17.75
N VAL A 438 -28.27 27.94 16.60
CA VAL A 438 -27.68 27.20 15.49
C VAL A 438 -27.02 28.15 14.50
N VAL A 439 -25.77 27.85 14.18
CA VAL A 439 -24.96 28.62 13.23
C VAL A 439 -24.71 27.76 12.00
N TYR A 440 -25.45 28.04 10.92
CA TYR A 440 -25.14 27.43 9.64
C TYR A 440 -23.79 27.94 9.16
N THR A 441 -22.90 27.02 8.87
CA THR A 441 -21.50 27.27 8.53
C THR A 441 -21.20 26.64 7.18
N GLY A 442 -20.79 27.45 6.22
CA GLY A 442 -20.36 26.96 4.92
C GLY A 442 -18.92 27.35 4.61
N ILE A 443 -18.24 26.47 3.88
CA ILE A 443 -16.86 26.64 3.46
C ILE A 443 -16.74 26.33 1.97
N LYS A 444 -16.01 27.17 1.24
CA LYS A 444 -15.61 26.93 -0.15
C LYS A 444 -14.10 27.07 -0.27
N ILE A 445 -13.43 25.96 -0.56
CA ILE A 445 -11.97 25.93 -0.78
C ILE A 445 -11.66 26.53 -2.15
N ASN A 446 -10.72 27.48 -2.16
CA ASN A 446 -10.17 28.06 -3.38
C ASN A 446 -8.88 27.32 -3.76
N GLU A 447 -7.96 27.13 -2.79
CA GLU A 447 -6.63 26.57 -3.05
C GLU A 447 -6.05 25.85 -1.81
N ILE A 448 -5.31 24.78 -2.05
CA ILE A 448 -4.44 24.04 -1.12
C ILE A 448 -3.04 24.04 -1.72
N SER A 449 -2.10 24.70 -1.06
CA SER A 449 -0.75 24.94 -1.57
C SER A 449 0.32 24.87 -0.48
N GLU A 450 1.60 24.97 -0.85
CA GLU A 450 2.77 24.99 0.05
C GLU A 450 2.78 23.82 1.05
N VAL A 451 2.57 22.60 0.57
CA VAL A 451 2.50 21.41 1.44
C VAL A 451 3.91 20.97 1.83
N ASP A 452 4.23 21.12 3.12
CA ASP A 452 5.46 20.63 3.73
C ASP A 452 5.20 19.30 4.45
N LEU A 453 5.70 18.21 3.86
CA LEU A 453 5.57 16.85 4.39
C LEU A 453 6.40 16.60 5.66
N THR A 454 7.44 17.40 5.90
CA THR A 454 8.31 17.25 7.09
C THR A 454 7.67 17.86 8.33
N THR A 455 7.05 19.04 8.17
CA THR A 455 6.39 19.74 9.28
C THR A 455 4.87 19.51 9.31
N LEU A 456 4.32 18.80 8.33
CA LEU A 456 2.88 18.59 8.10
C LEU A 456 2.09 19.90 8.07
N ASN A 457 2.66 20.93 7.44
CA ASN A 457 2.03 22.22 7.29
C ASN A 457 1.57 22.43 5.84
N HIS A 458 0.50 23.19 5.66
CA HIS A 458 -0.02 23.55 4.35
C HIS A 458 -0.69 24.94 4.40
N THR A 459 -0.75 25.61 3.27
CA THR A 459 -1.51 26.85 3.08
C THR A 459 -2.90 26.53 2.55
N LEU A 460 -3.93 27.09 3.19
CA LEU A 460 -5.32 27.03 2.72
C LEU A 460 -5.83 28.43 2.41
N ASP A 461 -6.50 28.55 1.26
CA ASP A 461 -7.25 29.72 0.82
C ASP A 461 -8.72 29.30 0.63
N PHE A 462 -9.65 29.93 1.38
CA PHE A 462 -11.05 29.57 1.34
C PHE A 462 -11.98 30.73 1.72
N TYR A 463 -13.24 30.62 1.29
CA TYR A 463 -14.34 31.42 1.80
C TYR A 463 -15.05 30.69 2.94
N LEU A 464 -15.41 31.42 3.98
CA LEU A 464 -16.15 30.95 5.14
C LEU A 464 -17.35 31.86 5.35
N TRP A 465 -18.55 31.31 5.49
CA TRP A 465 -19.73 32.11 5.81
C TRP A 465 -20.53 31.52 6.96
N PHE A 466 -21.23 32.42 7.65
CA PHE A 466 -22.16 32.09 8.71
C PHE A 466 -23.55 32.60 8.39
N ARG A 467 -24.57 31.81 8.71
CA ARG A 467 -25.97 32.19 8.66
C ARG A 467 -26.61 31.84 10.01
N VAL A 468 -27.02 32.85 10.77
CA VAL A 468 -27.36 32.71 12.20
C VAL A 468 -28.47 33.67 12.61
N MET A 469 -29.23 33.30 13.64
CA MET A 469 -30.16 34.22 14.32
C MET A 469 -29.38 35.07 15.35
N GLY A 470 -29.25 36.38 15.11
CA GLY A 470 -28.41 37.27 15.92
C GLY A 470 -27.01 37.49 15.34
N LYS A 471 -26.06 37.99 16.15
CA LYS A 471 -24.70 38.33 15.68
C LYS A 471 -23.66 37.34 16.20
N ILE A 472 -22.68 37.03 15.36
CA ILE A 472 -21.45 36.33 15.74
C ILE A 472 -20.29 37.28 15.50
N GLU A 473 -19.52 37.51 16.55
CA GLU A 473 -18.37 38.40 16.51
C GLU A 473 -17.17 37.67 15.86
N PRO A 474 -16.59 38.19 14.76
CA PRO A 474 -15.50 37.53 14.03
C PRO A 474 -14.28 37.22 14.91
N GLN A 475 -14.00 38.11 15.87
CA GLN A 475 -12.90 38.02 16.83
C GLN A 475 -13.01 36.86 17.83
N ASP A 476 -14.21 36.29 17.98
CA ASP A 476 -14.44 35.17 18.89
C ASP A 476 -14.32 33.80 18.20
N ILE A 477 -13.95 33.76 16.91
CA ILE A 477 -13.64 32.52 16.20
C ILE A 477 -12.16 32.16 16.39
N GLU A 478 -11.90 30.95 16.87
CA GLU A 478 -10.55 30.42 17.12
C GLU A 478 -10.29 29.23 16.18
N PHE A 479 -9.33 29.38 15.27
CA PHE A 479 -8.84 28.29 14.43
C PHE A 479 -7.83 27.42 15.20
N LEU A 480 -8.19 26.17 15.46
CA LEU A 480 -7.48 25.28 16.38
C LEU A 480 -6.22 24.66 15.78
N ASN A 481 -6.20 24.44 14.46
CA ASN A 481 -5.07 23.85 13.74
C ASN A 481 -4.27 24.88 12.94
N ALA A 482 -4.48 26.19 13.14
CA ALA A 482 -3.68 27.21 12.50
C ALA A 482 -2.26 27.26 13.08
N VAL A 483 -1.24 27.38 12.23
CA VAL A 483 0.17 27.48 12.65
C VAL A 483 0.44 28.80 13.38
N LYS A 484 -0.22 29.87 12.93
CA LYS A 484 -0.28 31.17 13.61
C LYS A 484 -1.76 31.54 13.84
N PRO A 485 -2.12 32.20 14.95
CA PRO A 485 -3.51 32.61 15.19
C PRO A 485 -4.04 33.48 14.03
N ILE A 486 -5.18 33.08 13.47
CA ILE A 486 -5.88 33.82 12.40
C ILE A 486 -7.09 34.50 13.03
N LYS A 487 -7.23 35.81 12.80
CA LYS A 487 -8.43 36.57 13.15
C LYS A 487 -9.23 36.85 11.88
N LEU A 488 -10.54 36.64 11.94
CA LEU A 488 -11.43 37.06 10.86
C LEU A 488 -11.52 38.59 10.86
N GLY A 489 -11.31 39.20 9.70
CA GLY A 489 -11.50 40.65 9.49
C GLY A 489 -12.97 41.01 9.29
N GLU A 490 -13.21 42.17 8.68
CA GLU A 490 -14.56 42.57 8.25
C GLU A 490 -15.13 41.59 7.21
N PRO A 491 -16.44 41.34 7.22
CA PRO A 491 -17.07 40.49 6.21
C PRO A 491 -16.97 41.14 4.83
N ILE A 492 -16.73 40.32 3.80
CA ILE A 492 -16.77 40.74 2.39
C ILE A 492 -18.20 41.08 1.98
N GLU A 493 -19.16 40.32 2.51
CA GLU A 493 -20.58 40.47 2.25
C GLU A 493 -21.36 40.24 3.54
N GLU A 494 -22.34 41.11 3.80
CA GLU A 494 -23.28 40.99 4.91
C GLU A 494 -24.70 41.23 4.39
N ALA A 495 -25.63 40.36 4.75
CA ALA A 495 -27.03 40.46 4.37
C ALA A 495 -27.94 40.01 5.52
N VAL A 496 -29.15 40.57 5.58
CA VAL A 496 -30.16 40.21 6.60
C VAL A 496 -31.43 39.77 5.88
N ASP A 497 -31.87 38.54 6.15
CA ASP A 497 -33.12 37.97 5.64
C ASP A 497 -34.03 37.58 6.82
N GLY A 498 -35.05 38.41 7.08
CA GLY A 498 -35.89 38.29 8.27
C GLY A 498 -35.07 38.38 9.56
N ASN A 499 -35.03 37.29 10.33
CA ASN A 499 -34.27 37.21 11.58
C ASN A 499 -32.89 36.55 11.42
N VAL A 500 -32.45 36.34 10.17
CA VAL A 500 -31.24 35.59 9.84
C VAL A 500 -30.19 36.54 9.27
N ASN A 501 -29.03 36.61 9.94
CA ASN A 501 -27.88 37.38 9.47
C ASN A 501 -26.91 36.45 8.72
N TYR A 502 -26.54 36.85 7.51
CA TYR A 502 -25.54 36.23 6.66
C TYR A 502 -24.26 37.07 6.67
N ARG A 503 -23.11 36.42 6.84
CA ARG A 503 -21.78 37.06 6.75
C ARG A 503 -20.79 36.16 6.05
N LEU A 504 -20.06 36.69 5.07
CA LEU A 504 -19.04 36.00 4.28
C LEU A 504 -17.65 36.56 4.57
N TYR A 505 -16.66 35.69 4.75
CA TYR A 505 -15.26 36.04 5.00
C TYR A 505 -14.34 35.31 4.03
N HIS A 506 -13.20 35.92 3.73
CA HIS A 506 -12.11 35.29 2.99
C HIS A 506 -10.97 35.03 3.98
N VAL A 507 -10.49 33.79 3.98
CA VAL A 507 -9.49 33.32 4.94
C VAL A 507 -8.35 32.69 4.17
N LYS A 508 -7.13 33.20 4.39
CA LYS A 508 -5.90 32.62 3.89
C LYS A 508 -4.91 32.48 5.04
N GLY A 509 -4.36 31.28 5.21
CA GLY A 509 -3.40 31.03 6.29
C GLY A 509 -2.75 29.66 6.23
N ARG A 510 -1.76 29.44 7.10
CA ARG A 510 -1.08 28.15 7.26
C ARG A 510 -1.71 27.32 8.36
N PHE A 511 -1.99 26.05 8.05
CA PHE A 511 -2.64 25.09 8.92
C PHE A 511 -1.80 23.82 9.05
N LYS A 512 -1.92 23.16 10.20
CA LYS A 512 -1.38 21.82 10.43
C LYS A 512 -2.31 20.80 9.77
N ALA A 513 -1.74 19.93 8.94
CA ALA A 513 -2.38 18.74 8.42
C ALA A 513 -2.54 17.68 9.52
N ASP A 514 -3.29 16.61 9.24
CA ASP A 514 -3.55 15.49 10.13
C ASP A 514 -4.07 15.90 11.53
N PHE A 515 -4.77 17.03 11.61
CA PHE A 515 -5.37 17.55 12.85
C PHE A 515 -6.51 16.69 13.40
N LEU A 516 -6.87 15.61 12.69
CA LEU A 516 -7.82 14.58 13.08
C LEU A 516 -7.10 13.21 13.15
N PRO A 517 -6.37 12.92 14.24
CA PRO A 517 -5.45 11.78 14.30
C PRO A 517 -6.14 10.43 14.14
N GLN A 518 -7.43 10.30 14.52
CA GLN A 518 -8.20 9.07 14.35
C GLN A 518 -8.45 8.66 12.89
N TYR A 519 -8.14 9.52 11.90
CA TYR A 519 -8.37 9.22 10.48
C TYR A 519 -7.09 9.16 9.65
N ARG A 520 -5.93 9.01 10.29
CA ARG A 520 -4.71 8.70 9.56
C ARG A 520 -4.80 7.28 9.02
N ALA A 521 -5.07 7.15 7.73
CA ALA A 521 -4.96 5.90 7.01
C ALA A 521 -3.60 5.83 6.28
N PHE A 522 -3.11 4.62 6.04
CA PHE A 522 -1.88 4.39 5.30
C PHE A 522 -1.93 5.11 3.93
N GLU A 523 -0.86 5.85 3.60
CA GLU A 523 -0.74 6.69 2.38
C GLU A 523 -1.79 7.80 2.19
N GLN A 524 -2.49 8.20 3.26
CA GLN A 524 -3.47 9.29 3.22
C GLN A 524 -3.06 10.43 4.16
N GLN A 525 -3.23 11.66 3.68
CA GLN A 525 -3.07 12.88 4.50
C GLN A 525 -4.37 13.65 4.56
N VAL A 526 -4.64 14.26 5.72
CA VAL A 526 -5.87 15.02 5.97
C VAL A 526 -5.53 16.50 6.06
N PHE A 527 -5.89 17.25 5.02
CA PHE A 527 -5.76 18.70 4.98
C PHE A 527 -7.08 19.37 5.39
N GLY A 528 -7.04 20.61 5.83
CA GLY A 528 -8.26 21.36 6.13
C GLY A 528 -8.19 22.17 7.41
N VAL A 529 -9.36 22.47 7.95
CA VAL A 529 -9.52 23.48 9.00
C VAL A 529 -10.44 22.99 10.11
N SER A 530 -10.07 23.34 11.34
CA SER A 530 -10.86 23.14 12.54
C SER A 530 -10.97 24.45 13.32
N PHE A 531 -12.18 24.83 13.71
CA PHE A 531 -12.39 26.02 14.52
C PHE A 531 -13.55 25.89 15.49
N ARG A 532 -13.60 26.80 16.46
CA ARG A 532 -14.66 26.89 17.47
C ARG A 532 -14.93 28.34 17.86
N HIS A 533 -16.01 28.56 18.60
CA HIS A 533 -16.22 29.80 19.32
C HIS A 533 -15.36 29.83 20.59
N ARG A 534 -14.69 30.94 20.87
CA ARG A 534 -13.78 31.10 22.01
C ARG A 534 -14.52 31.20 23.34
N LYS A 535 -15.64 31.92 23.36
CA LYS A 535 -16.40 32.28 24.58
C LYS A 535 -17.67 31.46 24.83
N LEU A 536 -18.39 31.06 23.78
CA LEU A 536 -19.71 30.44 23.92
C LEU A 536 -19.56 28.92 23.95
N PRO A 537 -20.02 28.26 25.02
CA PRO A 537 -20.01 26.81 25.11
C PRO A 537 -21.06 26.20 24.18
N ARG A 538 -20.97 24.89 23.99
CA ARG A 538 -21.82 24.10 23.07
C ARG A 538 -23.31 24.24 23.34
N HIS A 539 -23.70 24.45 24.60
CA HIS A 539 -25.10 24.63 24.98
C HIS A 539 -25.67 26.01 24.62
N ASN A 540 -24.84 27.00 24.33
CA ASN A 540 -25.28 28.30 23.79
C ASN A 540 -25.21 28.33 22.26
N LEU A 541 -24.21 27.66 21.66
CA LEU A 541 -23.94 27.74 20.23
C LEU A 541 -23.50 26.40 19.66
N ILE A 542 -24.17 25.97 18.59
CA ILE A 542 -23.72 24.84 17.77
C ILE A 542 -23.50 25.26 16.31
N TYR A 543 -22.36 24.84 15.75
CA TYR A 543 -22.11 24.94 14.33
C TYR A 543 -22.74 23.76 13.62
N VAL A 544 -23.48 24.03 12.55
CA VAL A 544 -24.03 23.01 11.66
C VAL A 544 -23.59 23.33 10.25
N ARG A 545 -23.43 22.32 9.39
CA ARG A 545 -23.02 22.59 8.01
C ARG A 545 -24.17 23.26 7.24
N ASP A 546 -23.86 24.32 6.50
CA ASP A 546 -24.81 24.99 5.61
C ASP A 546 -24.96 24.23 4.30
N ALA A 547 -25.55 23.04 4.37
CA ALA A 547 -25.65 22.15 3.22
C ALA A 547 -26.48 22.74 2.06
N LEU A 548 -27.40 23.67 2.35
CA LEU A 548 -28.16 24.41 1.33
C LEU A 548 -27.25 25.45 0.66
N GLY A 549 -26.58 26.30 1.45
CA GLY A 549 -25.67 27.34 0.92
C GLY A 549 -24.50 26.76 0.11
N MET A 550 -23.98 25.60 0.50
CA MET A 550 -22.92 24.89 -0.24
C MET A 550 -23.43 24.04 -1.42
N GLY A 551 -24.75 23.92 -1.59
CA GLY A 551 -25.38 23.10 -2.63
C GLY A 551 -25.02 21.62 -2.54
N LEU A 552 -24.94 21.06 -1.32
CA LEU A 552 -24.55 19.66 -1.05
C LEU A 552 -25.67 18.64 -1.28
N PHE A 553 -26.89 19.10 -1.58
CA PHE A 553 -28.03 18.21 -1.84
C PHE A 553 -28.16 17.77 -3.30
N LYS A 554 -27.31 18.30 -4.19
CA LYS A 554 -27.18 17.81 -5.58
C LYS A 554 -26.27 16.58 -5.60
N GLN A 555 -26.50 15.64 -6.53
CA GLN A 555 -25.82 14.33 -6.60
C GLN A 555 -24.27 14.37 -6.67
N ALA A 556 -23.66 15.52 -6.97
CA ALA A 556 -22.20 15.65 -7.03
C ALA A 556 -21.57 15.63 -5.63
N SER A 557 -20.70 14.66 -5.36
CA SER A 557 -19.92 14.60 -4.12
C SER A 557 -19.06 15.86 -3.95
N LEU A 558 -18.90 16.32 -2.70
CA LEU A 558 -18.06 17.49 -2.40
C LEU A 558 -16.61 17.26 -2.84
N ALA A 559 -16.09 16.04 -2.66
CA ALA A 559 -14.79 15.62 -3.19
C ALA A 559 -14.71 15.80 -4.72
N GLY A 560 -15.73 15.35 -5.46
CA GLY A 560 -15.79 15.52 -6.92
C GLY A 560 -15.86 16.98 -7.36
N LYS A 561 -16.52 17.86 -6.59
CA LYS A 561 -16.51 19.31 -6.84
C LYS A 561 -15.12 19.91 -6.66
N LEU A 562 -14.41 19.54 -5.58
CA LEU A 562 -13.05 20.04 -5.30
C LEU A 562 -12.03 19.51 -6.33
N GLN A 563 -12.13 18.24 -6.72
CA GLN A 563 -11.30 17.67 -7.79
C GLN A 563 -11.48 18.42 -9.11
N LYS A 564 -12.73 18.67 -9.52
CA LYS A 564 -13.05 19.43 -10.75
C LYS A 564 -12.55 20.87 -10.70
N ALA A 565 -12.56 21.47 -9.52
CA ALA A 565 -12.05 22.82 -9.30
C ALA A 565 -10.51 22.89 -9.26
N GLN A 566 -9.80 21.76 -9.30
CA GLN A 566 -8.33 21.68 -9.25
C GLN A 566 -7.74 22.47 -8.07
N VAL A 567 -8.38 22.37 -6.88
CA VAL A 567 -7.97 23.15 -5.70
C VAL A 567 -6.59 22.77 -5.17
N LEU A 568 -6.06 21.60 -5.54
CA LEU A 568 -4.74 21.13 -5.11
C LEU A 568 -3.68 21.54 -6.15
N THR A 569 -2.60 22.19 -5.70
CA THR A 569 -1.48 22.54 -6.57
C THR A 569 -0.81 21.30 -7.17
N LYS A 570 -0.43 21.37 -8.45
CA LYS A 570 0.18 20.25 -9.21
C LYS A 570 1.44 19.66 -8.56
N GLU A 571 2.15 20.44 -7.75
CA GLU A 571 3.39 20.04 -7.08
C GLU A 571 3.22 18.87 -6.09
N TYR A 572 2.04 18.72 -5.47
CA TYR A 572 1.81 17.73 -4.41
C TYR A 572 1.43 16.33 -4.93
N GLY A 573 1.11 16.18 -6.23
CA GLY A 573 0.95 14.87 -6.90
C GLY A 573 -0.02 13.88 -6.21
N GLY A 574 -1.16 14.36 -5.72
CA GLY A 574 -2.13 13.54 -4.98
C GLY A 574 -3.57 13.73 -5.47
N THR A 575 -4.42 12.74 -5.20
CA THR A 575 -5.84 12.74 -5.58
C THR A 575 -6.71 12.91 -4.34
N ILE A 576 -7.64 13.87 -4.36
CA ILE A 576 -8.63 14.05 -3.27
C ILE A 576 -9.58 12.86 -3.28
N THR A 577 -9.55 11.99 -2.28
CA THR A 577 -10.41 10.80 -2.24
C THR A 577 -11.72 11.07 -1.51
N GLN A 578 -11.69 11.87 -0.44
CA GLN A 578 -12.84 12.11 0.42
C GLN A 578 -12.79 13.51 1.04
N VAL A 579 -13.96 14.05 1.40
CA VAL A 579 -14.06 15.31 2.14
C VAL A 579 -15.03 15.12 3.30
N TRP A 580 -14.56 15.36 4.51
CA TRP A 580 -15.33 15.34 5.73
C TRP A 580 -15.73 16.74 6.14
N LEU A 581 -16.99 16.90 6.53
CA LEU A 581 -17.51 18.17 7.03
C LEU A 581 -18.51 17.88 8.15
N PHE A 582 -18.09 18.02 9.39
CA PHE A 582 -18.88 17.64 10.55
C PHE A 582 -18.64 18.57 11.74
N GLN A 583 -19.57 18.54 12.69
CA GLN A 583 -19.37 19.14 14.00
C GLN A 583 -19.17 18.08 15.07
N ASP A 584 -18.40 18.41 16.10
CA ASP A 584 -18.25 17.62 17.31
C ASP A 584 -18.08 18.52 18.55
N ALA A 585 -17.85 17.91 19.71
CA ALA A 585 -17.62 18.61 20.96
C ALA A 585 -16.14 18.56 21.34
N LEU A 586 -15.56 19.73 21.60
CA LEU A 586 -14.25 19.86 22.20
C LEU A 586 -14.39 20.18 23.68
N THR A 587 -13.98 19.26 24.53
CA THR A 587 -13.90 19.45 25.97
C THR A 587 -12.60 20.20 26.33
N LYS A 588 -12.71 21.30 27.09
CA LYS A 588 -11.57 22.01 27.66
C LYS A 588 -11.72 22.11 29.17
N GLU A 589 -10.60 22.08 29.89
CA GLU A 589 -10.63 22.40 31.31
C GLU A 589 -11.09 23.84 31.53
N SER A 590 -11.89 24.04 32.57
CA SER A 590 -12.40 25.35 32.98
C SER A 590 -11.29 26.21 33.58
N LEU A 591 -10.16 25.62 33.98
CA LEU A 591 -9.01 26.27 34.61
C LEU A 591 -9.42 27.18 35.78
N GLY A 592 -10.47 26.80 36.53
CA GLY A 592 -10.98 27.58 37.66
C GLY A 592 -11.70 28.88 37.27
N HIS A 593 -12.17 29.01 36.02
CA HIS A 593 -12.90 30.20 35.58
C HIS A 593 -14.14 30.45 36.44
N PRO A 594 -14.35 31.66 37.03
CA PRO A 594 -15.41 31.91 38.01
C PRO A 594 -16.83 31.54 37.59
N LYS A 595 -17.15 31.67 36.30
CA LYS A 595 -18.45 31.25 35.73
C LYS A 595 -18.68 29.73 35.69
N HIS A 596 -17.62 28.94 35.92
CA HIS A 596 -17.60 27.48 35.82
C HIS A 596 -17.01 26.82 37.09
N LEU A 597 -16.92 27.56 38.20
CA LEU A 597 -16.34 27.13 39.48
C LEU A 597 -17.26 26.22 40.32
N LYS A 598 -18.45 25.85 39.84
CA LYS A 598 -19.52 25.26 40.66
C LYS A 598 -19.79 23.76 40.45
N VAL A 599 -18.93 23.02 39.73
CA VAL A 599 -19.20 21.60 39.38
C VAL A 599 -18.03 20.70 39.77
N GLU A 600 -18.34 19.46 40.16
CA GLU A 600 -17.40 18.32 40.25
C GLU A 600 -16.72 18.01 38.90
N GLU A 601 -17.24 18.54 37.79
CA GLU A 601 -16.65 18.47 36.45
C GLU A 601 -15.89 19.75 36.12
N THR A 602 -14.57 19.64 36.04
CA THR A 602 -13.65 20.74 35.75
C THR A 602 -13.61 21.12 34.26
N THR A 603 -14.63 20.77 33.46
CA THR A 603 -14.54 20.86 31.99
C THR A 603 -15.75 21.53 31.33
N ILE A 604 -15.51 22.16 30.18
CA ILE A 604 -16.48 22.91 29.37
C ILE A 604 -16.46 22.36 27.95
N GLU A 605 -17.62 21.98 27.42
CA GLU A 605 -17.76 21.59 26.02
C GLU A 605 -17.98 22.79 25.09
N TYR A 606 -17.26 22.81 23.97
CA TYR A 606 -17.45 23.78 22.88
C TYR A 606 -17.85 23.05 21.60
N SER A 607 -18.77 23.64 20.82
CA SER A 607 -19.02 23.16 19.46
C SER A 607 -17.81 23.47 18.58
N ARG A 608 -17.26 22.43 17.96
CA ARG A 608 -16.13 22.50 17.04
C ARG A 608 -16.59 22.09 15.65
N PHE A 609 -16.28 22.93 14.67
CA PHE A 609 -16.53 22.65 13.27
C PHE A 609 -15.26 22.16 12.60
N ASN A 610 -15.35 21.05 11.87
CA ASN A 610 -14.20 20.42 11.21
C ASN A 610 -14.48 20.21 9.73
N MET A 611 -13.53 20.63 8.89
CA MET A 611 -13.46 20.28 7.48
C MET A 611 -12.15 19.56 7.20
N GLY A 612 -12.21 18.28 6.84
CA GLY A 612 -11.05 17.47 6.45
C GLY A 612 -11.13 17.09 4.97
N ILE A 613 -10.01 17.14 4.26
CA ILE A 613 -9.86 16.78 2.85
C ILE A 613 -8.81 15.69 2.82
N VAL A 614 -9.24 14.49 2.49
CA VAL A 614 -8.38 13.31 2.43
C VAL A 614 -7.73 13.26 1.06
N ILE A 615 -6.40 13.27 1.04
CA ILE A 615 -5.62 13.18 -0.18
C ILE A 615 -4.81 11.89 -0.12
N LYS A 616 -4.94 11.06 -1.15
CA LYS A 616 -4.11 9.88 -1.36
C LYS A 616 -3.01 10.21 -2.36
N LYS A 617 -1.76 9.88 -2.04
CA LYS A 617 -0.63 10.08 -2.95
C LYS A 617 -0.68 9.07 -4.09
N ASP A 618 -0.34 9.51 -5.31
CA ASP A 618 -0.26 8.61 -6.46
C ASP A 618 1.05 7.81 -6.40
N GLN A 619 1.04 6.68 -5.67
CA GLN A 619 2.09 5.66 -5.71
C GLN A 619 1.56 4.36 -6.34
N LEU A 620 2.31 3.82 -7.29
CA LEU A 620 2.04 2.52 -7.91
C LEU A 620 2.35 1.40 -6.89
N SER A 621 1.38 1.05 -6.06
CA SER A 621 1.48 -0.12 -5.18
C SER A 621 0.97 -1.37 -5.92
N LEU A 622 1.80 -2.41 -6.02
CA LEU A 622 1.43 -3.70 -6.63
C LEU A 622 0.18 -4.32 -5.97
N LEU A 623 -0.06 -4.01 -4.69
CA LEU A 623 -1.26 -4.41 -3.92
C LEU A 623 -2.56 -3.87 -4.54
N SER A 624 -2.50 -2.74 -5.26
CA SER A 624 -3.69 -2.12 -5.88
C SER A 624 -4.16 -2.82 -7.15
N ILE A 625 -3.29 -3.62 -7.78
CA ILE A 625 -3.56 -4.31 -9.05
C ILE A 625 -4.27 -5.65 -8.82
N PHE A 626 -4.15 -6.23 -7.61
CA PHE A 626 -4.64 -7.57 -7.31
C PHE A 626 -6.00 -7.58 -6.57
N PRO A 627 -7.00 -8.37 -7.00
CA PRO A 627 -8.31 -8.38 -6.35
C PRO A 627 -8.26 -8.98 -4.94
N GLN A 628 -8.42 -8.16 -3.90
CA GLN A 628 -8.37 -8.60 -2.49
C GLN A 628 -9.32 -9.77 -2.18
N ARG A 629 -10.51 -9.80 -2.80
CA ARG A 629 -11.51 -10.86 -2.56
C ARG A 629 -11.13 -12.22 -3.14
N SER A 630 -10.25 -12.25 -4.13
CA SER A 630 -9.87 -13.49 -4.83
C SER A 630 -8.50 -14.01 -4.37
N ALA A 631 -7.83 -13.31 -3.46
CA ALA A 631 -6.48 -13.63 -3.01
C ALA A 631 -6.38 -15.06 -2.45
N GLU A 632 -7.36 -15.50 -1.65
CA GLU A 632 -7.40 -16.86 -1.09
C GLU A 632 -7.49 -17.93 -2.19
N LEU A 633 -8.41 -17.77 -3.14
CA LEU A 633 -8.58 -18.71 -4.25
C LEU A 633 -7.30 -18.79 -5.08
N ILE A 634 -6.72 -17.63 -5.42
CA ILE A 634 -5.48 -17.55 -6.19
C ILE A 634 -4.33 -18.23 -5.44
N TRP A 635 -4.23 -18.03 -4.12
CA TRP A 635 -3.24 -18.69 -3.28
C TRP A 635 -3.35 -20.23 -3.35
N PHE A 636 -4.56 -20.77 -3.19
CA PHE A 636 -4.81 -22.22 -3.30
C PHE A 636 -4.46 -22.78 -4.68
N PHE A 637 -4.91 -22.13 -5.76
CA PHE A 637 -4.59 -22.57 -7.12
C PHE A 637 -3.09 -22.53 -7.38
N THR A 638 -2.41 -21.48 -6.92
CA THR A 638 -0.96 -21.31 -7.12
C THR A 638 -0.17 -22.39 -6.37
N ILE A 639 -0.56 -22.74 -5.14
CA ILE A 639 0.05 -23.84 -4.40
C ILE A 639 -0.21 -25.18 -5.08
N ALA A 640 -1.45 -25.44 -5.52
CA ALA A 640 -1.78 -26.67 -6.22
C ALA A 640 -0.93 -26.84 -7.49
N ILE A 641 -0.76 -25.77 -8.28
CA ILE A 641 0.11 -25.76 -9.46
C ILE A 641 1.57 -26.05 -9.08
N ILE A 642 2.11 -25.41 -8.03
CA ILE A 642 3.49 -25.65 -7.58
C ILE A 642 3.68 -27.11 -7.12
N ILE A 643 2.73 -27.68 -6.37
CA ILE A 643 2.79 -29.07 -5.93
C ILE A 643 2.74 -30.03 -7.13
N ILE A 644 1.85 -29.78 -8.09
CA ILE A 644 1.78 -30.58 -9.32
C ILE A 644 3.11 -30.50 -10.08
N LEU A 645 3.68 -29.31 -10.25
CA LEU A 645 4.98 -29.13 -10.90
C LEU A 645 6.11 -29.87 -10.19
N LEU A 646 6.10 -29.91 -8.84
CA LEU A 646 7.07 -30.67 -8.05
C LEU A 646 6.91 -32.19 -8.20
N ILE A 647 5.67 -32.69 -8.20
CA ILE A 647 5.38 -34.11 -8.42
C ILE A 647 5.83 -34.50 -9.84
N VAL A 648 5.49 -33.69 -10.85
CA VAL A 648 5.95 -33.91 -12.22
C VAL A 648 7.48 -33.91 -12.30
N ALA A 649 8.15 -32.95 -11.64
CA ALA A 649 9.62 -32.90 -11.59
C ALA A 649 10.25 -34.12 -10.87
N GLN A 650 9.53 -34.78 -9.97
CA GLN A 650 10.01 -35.95 -9.23
C GLN A 650 9.80 -37.26 -10.00
N TYR A 651 8.75 -37.37 -10.82
CA TYR A 651 8.34 -38.61 -11.47
C TYR A 651 8.68 -38.72 -12.97
N ASN A 652 9.04 -37.63 -13.68
CA ASN A 652 9.19 -37.69 -15.14
C ASN A 652 10.65 -37.80 -15.65
N PRO A 653 10.95 -38.76 -16.55
CA PRO A 653 12.23 -38.93 -17.25
C PRO A 653 12.30 -38.21 -18.61
N LEU A 654 11.31 -37.38 -18.96
CA LEU A 654 11.21 -36.70 -20.26
C LEU A 654 12.23 -35.56 -20.38
N GLN A 655 13.25 -35.75 -21.21
CA GLN A 655 14.25 -34.73 -21.53
C GLN A 655 13.57 -33.48 -22.14
N GLY A 656 13.66 -32.33 -21.45
CA GLY A 656 13.23 -31.01 -21.97
C GLY A 656 12.15 -30.29 -21.17
N LEU A 657 11.42 -30.96 -20.26
CA LEU A 657 10.37 -30.33 -19.45
C LEU A 657 10.89 -29.46 -18.29
N ASP A 658 12.14 -29.65 -17.88
CA ASP A 658 12.79 -28.85 -16.82
C ASP A 658 12.73 -27.34 -17.10
N TYR A 659 12.90 -26.95 -18.36
CA TYR A 659 12.81 -25.55 -18.81
C TYR A 659 11.47 -24.92 -18.43
N TRP A 660 10.38 -25.61 -18.76
CA TRP A 660 9.03 -25.13 -18.52
C TRP A 660 8.69 -25.11 -17.02
N ILE A 661 9.15 -26.10 -16.26
CA ILE A 661 8.96 -26.15 -14.80
C ILE A 661 9.55 -24.90 -14.14
N TYR A 662 10.76 -24.48 -14.54
CA TYR A 662 11.36 -23.23 -14.03
C TYR A 662 10.55 -21.99 -14.42
N VAL A 663 10.09 -21.90 -15.67
CA VAL A 663 9.26 -20.76 -16.13
C VAL A 663 7.97 -20.66 -15.33
N PHE A 664 7.27 -21.79 -15.13
CA PHE A 664 6.06 -21.80 -14.32
C PHE A 664 6.32 -21.45 -12.85
N GLN A 665 7.43 -21.91 -12.26
CA GLN A 665 7.83 -21.52 -10.91
C GLN A 665 8.13 -20.02 -10.80
N ALA A 666 8.82 -19.44 -11.78
CA ALA A 666 9.13 -18.01 -11.83
C ALA A 666 7.87 -17.12 -11.93
N ILE A 667 6.77 -17.64 -12.47
CA ILE A 667 5.47 -16.96 -12.51
C ILE A 667 4.67 -17.20 -11.22
N CYS A 668 4.61 -18.44 -10.75
CA CYS A 668 3.76 -18.82 -9.61
C CYS A 668 4.27 -18.28 -8.27
N VAL A 669 5.59 -18.26 -8.04
CA VAL A 669 6.13 -17.81 -6.75
C VAL A 669 5.86 -16.33 -6.46
N PRO A 670 6.02 -15.38 -7.41
CA PRO A 670 5.55 -14.00 -7.24
C PRO A 670 4.06 -13.88 -6.90
N ILE A 671 3.20 -14.65 -7.58
CA ILE A 671 1.76 -14.66 -7.34
C ILE A 671 1.44 -15.20 -5.94
N LEU A 672 2.15 -16.24 -5.50
CA LEU A 672 2.03 -16.81 -4.17
C LEU A 672 2.47 -15.82 -3.09
N LEU A 673 3.58 -15.11 -3.32
CA LEU A 673 4.10 -14.11 -2.39
C LEU A 673 3.09 -12.96 -2.22
N LEU A 674 2.58 -12.43 -3.34
CA LEU A 674 1.63 -11.33 -3.36
C LEU A 674 0.28 -11.71 -2.74
N SER A 675 -0.23 -12.91 -3.01
CA SER A 675 -1.47 -13.40 -2.39
C SER A 675 -1.30 -13.66 -0.89
N SER A 676 -0.14 -14.15 -0.45
CA SER A 676 0.18 -14.34 0.97
C SER A 676 0.25 -13.02 1.73
N GLU A 677 0.87 -12.00 1.14
CA GLU A 677 0.95 -10.65 1.68
C GLU A 677 -0.44 -10.05 1.92
N ILE A 678 -1.32 -10.14 0.92
CA ILE A 678 -2.72 -9.66 1.01
C ILE A 678 -3.49 -10.40 2.10
N ILE A 679 -3.36 -11.73 2.18
CA ILE A 679 -4.05 -12.54 3.20
C ILE A 679 -3.60 -12.13 4.60
N LEU A 680 -2.29 -11.95 4.81
CA LEU A 680 -1.74 -11.62 6.13
C LEU A 680 -2.13 -10.20 6.56
N ILE A 681 -2.06 -9.21 5.66
CA ILE A 681 -2.49 -7.83 5.94
C ILE A 681 -4.00 -7.79 6.26
N ASN A 682 -4.83 -8.49 5.49
CA ASN A 682 -6.26 -8.57 5.75
C ASN A 682 -6.55 -9.21 7.12
N TRP A 683 -5.80 -10.25 7.48
CA TRP A 683 -5.92 -10.91 8.78
C TRP A 683 -5.53 -9.98 9.94
N LEU A 684 -4.43 -9.23 9.81
CA LEU A 684 -3.99 -8.25 10.81
C LEU A 684 -5.02 -7.12 10.98
N MET A 685 -5.57 -6.62 9.88
CA MET A 685 -6.60 -5.58 9.86
C MET A 685 -7.92 -6.04 10.50
N ALA A 686 -8.32 -7.29 10.26
CA ALA A 686 -9.55 -7.87 10.82
C ALA A 686 -9.53 -7.97 12.35
N HIS A 687 -8.35 -8.16 12.96
CA HIS A 687 -8.18 -8.31 14.40
C HIS A 687 -7.86 -6.99 15.13
N HIS A 688 -7.92 -5.84 14.44
CA HIS A 688 -7.58 -4.52 14.99
C HIS A 688 -6.18 -4.47 15.64
N ILE A 689 -5.23 -5.21 15.08
CA ILE A 689 -3.85 -5.28 15.58
C ILE A 689 -3.12 -3.95 15.28
N GLN A 690 -2.18 -3.54 16.15
CA GLN A 690 -1.47 -2.26 16.06
C GLN A 690 -0.80 -2.05 14.69
N SER A 691 -0.78 -0.81 14.20
CA SER A 691 -0.23 -0.43 12.88
C SER A 691 1.23 -0.85 12.68
N ALA A 692 2.02 -0.91 13.76
CA ALA A 692 3.41 -1.34 13.73
C ALA A 692 3.59 -2.77 13.16
N TYR A 693 2.64 -3.68 13.40
CA TYR A 693 2.72 -5.04 12.87
C TYR A 693 2.42 -5.09 11.36
N ILE A 694 1.54 -4.21 10.88
CA ILE A 694 1.24 -4.09 9.44
C ILE A 694 2.48 -3.56 8.71
N GLU A 695 3.13 -2.52 9.25
CA GLU A 695 4.39 -1.99 8.72
C GLU A 695 5.50 -3.05 8.70
N ALA A 696 5.66 -3.81 9.79
CA ALA A 696 6.65 -4.88 9.86
C ALA A 696 6.37 -6.02 8.85
N THR A 697 5.09 -6.34 8.62
CA THR A 697 4.69 -7.31 7.60
C THR A 697 5.04 -6.84 6.20
N ILE A 698 4.67 -5.61 5.83
CA ILE A 698 4.99 -5.05 4.50
C ILE A 698 6.51 -5.02 4.30
N LEU A 699 7.26 -4.51 5.28
CA LEU A 699 8.72 -4.49 5.26
C LEU A 699 9.31 -5.89 5.02
N GLY A 700 8.76 -6.91 5.70
CA GLY A 700 9.18 -8.30 5.51
C GLY A 700 8.93 -8.81 4.08
N PHE A 701 7.77 -8.50 3.50
CA PHE A 701 7.44 -8.89 2.12
C PHE A 701 8.27 -8.13 1.08
N ASP A 702 8.54 -6.85 1.29
CA ASP A 702 9.42 -6.05 0.43
C ASP A 702 10.85 -6.61 0.38
N ILE A 703 11.39 -7.06 1.52
CA ILE A 703 12.70 -7.77 1.57
C ILE A 703 12.63 -9.08 0.79
N LEU A 704 11.54 -9.85 0.96
CA LEU A 704 11.36 -11.13 0.28
C LEU A 704 11.29 -10.96 -1.25
N TRP A 705 10.67 -9.89 -1.76
CA TRP A 705 10.62 -9.60 -3.20
C TRP A 705 12.01 -9.49 -3.83
N TRP A 706 12.92 -8.78 -3.18
CA TRP A 706 14.31 -8.65 -3.64
C TRP A 706 15.07 -9.97 -3.52
N PHE A 707 14.93 -10.67 -2.40
CA PHE A 707 15.66 -11.91 -2.16
C PHE A 707 15.23 -13.05 -3.09
N ILE A 708 13.92 -13.25 -3.26
CA ILE A 708 13.37 -14.29 -4.15
C ILE A 708 13.77 -14.02 -5.60
N SER A 709 13.72 -12.75 -6.04
CA SER A 709 14.18 -12.36 -7.38
C SER A 709 15.66 -12.71 -7.60
N ALA A 710 16.51 -12.44 -6.61
CA ALA A 710 17.93 -12.82 -6.66
C ALA A 710 18.14 -14.34 -6.79
N VAL A 711 17.37 -15.14 -6.04
CA VAL A 711 17.37 -16.60 -6.14
C VAL A 711 16.99 -17.04 -7.55
N PHE A 712 15.91 -16.51 -8.12
CA PHE A 712 15.48 -16.87 -9.48
C PHE A 712 16.51 -16.48 -10.54
N ILE A 713 17.13 -15.30 -10.45
CA ILE A 713 18.18 -14.87 -11.38
C ILE A 713 19.39 -15.80 -11.30
N HIS A 714 19.81 -16.19 -10.09
CA HIS A 714 20.88 -17.17 -9.91
C HIS A 714 20.53 -18.52 -10.55
N LEU A 715 19.33 -19.04 -10.32
CA LEU A 715 18.87 -20.30 -10.90
C LEU A 715 18.79 -20.24 -12.42
N ALA A 716 18.22 -19.16 -12.96
CA ALA A 716 18.14 -18.91 -14.39
C ALA A 716 19.54 -18.85 -15.03
N THR A 717 20.50 -18.16 -14.39
CA THR A 717 21.87 -18.09 -14.92
C THR A 717 22.52 -19.49 -14.93
N ASN A 718 22.33 -20.27 -13.88
CA ASN A 718 22.89 -21.63 -13.82
C ASN A 718 22.31 -22.54 -14.88
N HIS A 719 21.00 -22.46 -15.11
CA HIS A 719 20.30 -23.34 -16.04
C HIS A 719 20.44 -22.91 -17.51
N PHE A 720 20.36 -21.61 -17.81
CA PHE A 720 20.36 -21.08 -19.19
C PHE A 720 21.73 -20.64 -19.71
N LEU A 721 22.67 -20.35 -18.81
CA LEU A 721 23.97 -19.78 -19.18
C LEU A 721 25.09 -20.80 -18.90
N TRP A 722 25.23 -21.24 -17.65
CA TRP A 722 26.37 -22.07 -17.24
C TRP A 722 26.30 -23.51 -17.75
N GLN A 723 25.17 -24.21 -17.58
CA GLN A 723 25.03 -25.59 -18.05
C GLN A 723 25.17 -25.74 -19.58
N PRO A 724 24.55 -24.88 -20.42
CA PRO A 724 24.69 -24.98 -21.87
C PRO A 724 26.11 -24.67 -22.35
N LEU A 725 26.79 -23.70 -21.73
CA LEU A 725 28.20 -23.42 -22.05
C LEU A 725 29.10 -24.61 -21.74
N GLN A 726 28.94 -25.26 -20.58
CA GLN A 726 29.73 -26.44 -20.22
C GLN A 726 29.51 -27.60 -21.20
N LYS A 727 28.26 -27.83 -21.63
CA LYS A 727 27.94 -28.86 -22.62
C LYS A 727 28.54 -28.57 -24.00
N LYS A 728 28.52 -27.31 -24.47
CA LYS A 728 29.08 -26.94 -25.78
C LYS A 728 30.61 -26.93 -25.81
N THR A 729 31.24 -26.52 -24.72
CA THR A 729 32.70 -26.32 -24.68
C THR A 729 33.48 -27.54 -24.18
N GLY A 730 32.81 -28.51 -23.53
CA GLY A 730 33.44 -29.72 -22.98
C GLY A 730 34.41 -29.44 -21.82
N ARG A 731 34.49 -28.18 -21.34
CA ARG A 731 35.39 -27.74 -20.28
C ARG A 731 34.59 -27.25 -19.08
N ALA A 732 35.03 -27.61 -17.88
CA ALA A 732 34.42 -27.12 -16.65
C ALA A 732 34.73 -25.63 -16.48
N ILE A 733 33.70 -24.82 -16.23
CA ILE A 733 33.86 -23.39 -15.97
C ILE A 733 34.51 -23.23 -14.59
N PRO A 734 35.55 -22.39 -14.45
CA PRO A 734 36.19 -22.16 -13.17
C PRO A 734 35.19 -21.74 -12.09
N ASN A 735 35.20 -22.42 -10.94
CA ASN A 735 34.30 -22.15 -9.82
C ASN A 735 34.36 -20.70 -9.32
N ILE A 736 35.50 -20.02 -9.53
CA ILE A 736 35.69 -18.62 -9.14
C ILE A 736 34.72 -17.68 -9.88
N LEU A 737 34.52 -17.89 -11.20
CA LEU A 737 33.64 -17.06 -12.03
C LEU A 737 32.18 -17.25 -11.62
N HIS A 738 31.78 -18.50 -11.36
CA HIS A 738 30.45 -18.80 -10.86
C HIS A 738 30.20 -18.14 -9.50
N ARG A 739 31.14 -18.24 -8.54
CA ARG A 739 31.00 -17.64 -7.20
C ARG A 739 30.95 -16.12 -7.26
N LEU A 740 31.77 -15.47 -8.09
CA LEU A 740 31.74 -14.02 -8.27
C LEU A 740 30.41 -13.54 -8.86
N TRP A 741 29.85 -14.28 -9.82
CA TRP A 741 28.55 -13.95 -10.40
C TRP A 741 27.42 -14.06 -9.38
N VAL A 742 27.39 -15.15 -8.60
CA VAL A 742 26.39 -15.33 -7.54
C VAL A 742 26.51 -14.24 -6.48
N PHE A 743 27.74 -13.90 -6.06
CA PHE A 743 27.99 -12.79 -5.14
C PHE A 743 27.42 -11.47 -5.67
N THR A 744 27.65 -11.17 -6.96
CA THR A 744 27.16 -9.93 -7.59
C THR A 744 25.63 -9.83 -7.54
N ILE A 745 24.93 -10.92 -7.84
CA ILE A 745 23.45 -10.95 -7.81
C ILE A 745 22.92 -10.62 -6.40
N TYR A 746 23.45 -11.28 -5.36
CA TYR A 746 22.98 -11.04 -3.98
C TYR A 746 23.45 -9.70 -3.42
N ALA A 747 24.61 -9.19 -3.83
CA ALA A 747 25.08 -7.86 -3.47
C ALA A 747 24.14 -6.78 -4.04
N LEU A 748 23.77 -6.89 -5.33
CA LEU A 748 22.80 -5.98 -5.95
C LEU A 748 21.44 -6.03 -5.27
N ALA A 749 20.94 -7.21 -4.93
CA ALA A 749 19.69 -7.35 -4.19
C ALA A 749 19.76 -6.72 -2.79
N SER A 750 20.89 -6.88 -2.10
CA SER A 750 21.12 -6.27 -0.78
C SER A 750 21.17 -4.74 -0.86
N PHE A 751 21.82 -4.18 -1.88
CA PHE A 751 21.79 -2.73 -2.14
C PHE A 751 20.39 -2.25 -2.52
N GLY A 752 19.65 -3.00 -3.33
CA GLY A 752 18.25 -2.72 -3.66
C GLY A 752 17.37 -2.66 -2.42
N ILE A 753 17.51 -3.63 -1.51
CA ILE A 753 16.81 -3.64 -0.21
C ILE A 753 17.17 -2.38 0.59
N MET A 754 18.45 -2.06 0.72
CA MET A 754 18.88 -0.91 1.50
C MET A 754 18.39 0.43 0.92
N ALA A 755 18.30 0.52 -0.41
CA ALA A 755 17.89 1.72 -1.12
C ALA A 755 16.37 1.91 -1.19
N PHE A 756 15.64 0.87 -1.57
CA PHE A 756 14.21 0.95 -1.90
C PHE A 756 13.30 0.48 -0.76
N VAL A 757 13.81 -0.36 0.15
CA VAL A 757 13.02 -0.86 1.29
C VAL A 757 13.29 -0.07 2.56
N PHE A 758 14.56 0.34 2.78
CA PHE A 758 14.95 1.13 3.95
C PHE A 758 15.16 2.63 3.67
N ASP A 759 14.94 3.08 2.43
CA ASP A 759 15.14 4.47 1.98
C ASP A 759 16.51 5.06 2.39
N LYS A 760 17.57 4.23 2.43
CA LYS A 760 18.92 4.68 2.77
C LYS A 760 19.68 5.12 1.52
N THR A 761 20.34 6.26 1.61
CA THR A 761 21.22 6.78 0.56
C THR A 761 22.46 5.89 0.41
N ILE A 762 22.55 5.14 -0.69
CA ILE A 762 23.68 4.22 -0.98
C ILE A 762 24.97 4.99 -1.31
N THR A 763 24.90 6.28 -1.58
CA THR A 763 26.03 7.12 -2.03
C THR A 763 27.25 7.05 -1.10
N SER A 764 27.07 6.93 0.21
CA SER A 764 28.18 6.79 1.17
C SER A 764 28.86 5.42 1.13
N LEU A 765 28.09 4.35 0.89
CA LEU A 765 28.59 2.97 0.74
C LEU A 765 29.24 2.73 -0.63
N LEU A 766 28.72 3.37 -1.69
CA LEU A 766 29.29 3.32 -3.03
C LEU A 766 30.64 4.06 -3.10
N ALA A 767 30.75 5.21 -2.41
CA ALA A 767 31.99 5.97 -2.35
C ALA A 767 33.15 5.17 -1.70
N THR A 768 32.87 4.43 -0.62
CA THR A 768 33.88 3.59 0.06
C THR A 768 34.19 2.30 -0.70
N SER A 769 33.20 1.70 -1.38
CA SER A 769 33.42 0.50 -2.21
C SER A 769 34.17 0.79 -3.52
N GLY A 770 34.17 2.04 -4.01
CA GLY A 770 34.97 2.45 -5.17
C GLY A 770 36.47 2.24 -4.99
N VAL A 771 37.01 2.49 -3.79
CA VAL A 771 38.43 2.25 -3.48
C VAL A 771 38.75 0.76 -3.52
N LEU A 772 37.86 -0.07 -2.97
CA LEU A 772 38.02 -1.53 -2.98
C LEU A 772 37.91 -2.10 -4.40
N ALA A 773 36.97 -1.61 -5.20
CA ALA A 773 36.81 -1.98 -6.61
C ALA A 773 38.03 -1.59 -7.44
N MET A 774 38.64 -0.43 -7.16
CA MET A 774 39.90 0.00 -7.79
C MET A 774 41.07 -0.92 -7.43
N ILE A 775 41.22 -1.29 -6.15
CA ILE A 775 42.27 -2.22 -5.69
C ILE A 775 42.10 -3.59 -6.34
N ILE A 776 40.87 -4.12 -6.39
CA ILE A 776 40.55 -5.39 -7.04
C ILE A 776 40.79 -5.31 -8.56
N GLY A 777 40.42 -4.19 -9.20
CA GLY A 777 40.66 -3.94 -10.61
C GLY A 777 42.15 -3.94 -10.97
N LEU A 778 42.97 -3.26 -10.16
CA LEU A 778 44.43 -3.25 -10.30
C LEU A 778 45.03 -4.66 -10.10
N ALA A 779 44.56 -5.41 -9.11
CA ALA A 779 45.01 -6.79 -8.87
C ALA A 779 44.61 -7.78 -9.98
N LEU A 780 43.46 -7.55 -10.63
CA LEU A 780 42.97 -8.38 -11.73
C LEU A 780 43.54 -8.00 -13.10
N GLN A 781 44.19 -6.84 -13.24
CA GLN A 781 44.67 -6.30 -14.52
C GLN A 781 45.49 -7.32 -15.33
N MET A 782 46.48 -7.98 -14.72
CA MET A 782 47.31 -8.98 -15.39
C MET A 782 46.54 -10.26 -15.77
N ASN A 783 45.57 -10.67 -14.95
CA ASN A 783 44.74 -11.84 -15.24
C ASN A 783 43.76 -11.56 -16.39
N LEU A 784 43.22 -10.34 -16.45
CA LEU A 784 42.34 -9.89 -17.51
C LEU A 784 43.09 -9.74 -18.84
N SER A 785 44.30 -9.18 -18.80
CA SER A 785 45.18 -9.08 -19.97
C SER A 785 45.42 -10.44 -20.62
N ASN A 786 45.79 -11.46 -19.82
CA ASN A 786 45.97 -12.82 -20.32
C ASN A 786 44.72 -13.43 -20.99
N ILE A 787 43.51 -13.11 -20.50
CA ILE A 787 42.25 -13.56 -21.11
C ILE A 787 42.06 -12.90 -22.48
N PHE A 788 42.20 -11.58 -22.55
CA PHE A 788 42.01 -10.83 -23.79
C PHE A 788 43.07 -11.19 -24.84
N SER A 789 44.32 -11.34 -24.44
CA SER A 789 45.39 -11.81 -25.33
C SER A 789 45.13 -13.24 -25.80
N GLY A 790 44.60 -14.13 -24.96
CA GLY A 790 44.19 -15.46 -25.36
C GLY A 790 43.06 -15.48 -26.39
N LEU A 791 42.09 -14.57 -26.23
CA LEU A 791 41.00 -14.39 -27.21
C LEU A 791 41.54 -13.82 -28.53
N ALA A 792 42.43 -12.83 -28.47
CA ALA A 792 43.07 -12.22 -29.64
C ALA A 792 43.87 -13.25 -30.44
N ILE A 793 44.72 -14.05 -29.79
CA ILE A 793 45.49 -15.13 -30.43
C ILE A 793 44.55 -16.15 -31.11
N ASN A 794 43.38 -16.44 -30.52
CA ASN A 794 42.42 -17.37 -31.12
C ASN A 794 41.70 -16.80 -32.35
N ILE A 795 41.46 -15.48 -32.36
CA ILE A 795 40.80 -14.76 -33.46
C ILE A 795 41.77 -14.54 -34.62
N GLU A 796 42.95 -13.98 -34.35
CA GLU A 796 43.96 -13.62 -35.36
C GLU A 796 44.70 -14.86 -35.89
N ARG A 797 44.78 -15.93 -35.08
CA ARG A 797 45.42 -17.21 -35.40
C ARG A 797 46.82 -17.07 -36.03
N PRO A 798 47.77 -16.35 -35.37
CA PRO A 798 49.15 -16.25 -35.87
C PRO A 798 49.85 -17.61 -35.96
N PHE A 799 49.38 -18.59 -35.18
CA PHE A 799 49.80 -19.99 -35.23
C PHE A 799 48.68 -20.91 -34.72
N ARG A 800 48.82 -22.22 -34.96
CA ARG A 800 47.88 -23.27 -34.55
C ARG A 800 48.59 -24.31 -33.67
N VAL A 801 47.79 -25.06 -32.91
CA VAL A 801 48.30 -26.25 -32.21
C VAL A 801 48.87 -27.21 -33.25
N GLY A 802 50.14 -27.58 -33.08
CA GLY A 802 50.91 -28.38 -34.02
C GLY A 802 51.98 -27.61 -34.78
N ASP A 803 51.91 -26.28 -34.84
CA ASP A 803 52.87 -25.45 -35.58
C ASP A 803 54.20 -25.33 -34.81
N TRP A 804 55.30 -25.27 -35.55
CA TRP A 804 56.61 -24.85 -35.04
C TRP A 804 56.72 -23.34 -35.05
N VAL A 805 56.94 -22.75 -33.88
CA VAL A 805 57.01 -21.31 -33.70
C VAL A 805 58.22 -20.92 -32.86
N ARG A 806 58.70 -19.70 -33.08
CA ARG A 806 59.58 -18.97 -32.17
C ARG A 806 58.86 -17.71 -31.71
N ILE A 807 58.83 -17.50 -30.41
CA ILE A 807 58.12 -16.38 -29.76
C ILE A 807 59.18 -15.56 -29.02
N GLY A 808 59.44 -14.33 -29.48
CA GLY A 808 60.43 -13.43 -28.92
C GLY A 808 61.85 -14.01 -28.88
N SER A 809 62.47 -13.95 -27.69
CA SER A 809 63.80 -14.50 -27.42
C SER A 809 63.79 -15.96 -26.93
N TYR A 810 62.63 -16.61 -26.85
CA TYR A 810 62.54 -17.99 -26.42
C TYR A 810 62.95 -18.96 -27.54
N ASP A 811 63.46 -20.13 -27.14
CA ASP A 811 63.81 -21.21 -28.08
C ASP A 811 62.59 -21.64 -28.91
N GLU A 812 62.84 -22.07 -30.14
CA GLU A 812 61.82 -22.62 -31.01
C GLU A 812 61.18 -23.87 -30.40
N GLY A 813 59.87 -23.99 -30.59
CA GLY A 813 59.10 -25.11 -30.05
C GLY A 813 57.81 -25.35 -30.84
N LYS A 814 57.30 -26.58 -30.72
CA LYS A 814 56.02 -26.98 -31.30
C LYS A 814 54.88 -26.62 -30.36
N VAL A 815 53.85 -25.93 -30.84
CA VAL A 815 52.68 -25.58 -30.04
C VAL A 815 51.90 -26.86 -29.69
N VAL A 816 51.77 -27.17 -28.40
CA VAL A 816 51.09 -28.39 -27.92
C VAL A 816 49.70 -28.09 -27.39
N ASP A 817 49.51 -26.96 -26.70
CA ASP A 817 48.21 -26.55 -26.16
C ASP A 817 48.10 -25.03 -26.13
N MET A 818 46.87 -24.54 -26.33
CA MET A 818 46.49 -23.15 -26.13
C MET A 818 45.23 -23.11 -25.29
N ASN A 819 45.31 -22.50 -24.11
CA ASN A 819 44.17 -22.28 -23.24
C ASN A 819 43.92 -20.77 -23.06
N TRP A 820 42.87 -20.43 -22.30
CA TRP A 820 42.44 -19.05 -22.13
C TRP A 820 43.45 -18.16 -21.39
N ARG A 821 44.48 -18.73 -20.74
CA ARG A 821 45.49 -17.98 -19.96
C ARG A 821 46.92 -18.11 -20.50
N ALA A 822 47.25 -19.24 -21.14
CA ALA A 822 48.61 -19.57 -21.52
C ALA A 822 48.68 -20.41 -22.80
N THR A 823 49.80 -20.27 -23.51
CA THR A 823 50.22 -21.07 -24.66
C THR A 823 51.39 -21.96 -24.25
N ARG A 824 51.33 -23.24 -24.61
CA ARG A 824 52.37 -24.23 -24.27
C ARG A 824 53.10 -24.68 -25.52
N LEU A 825 54.42 -24.54 -25.50
CA LEU A 825 55.34 -25.00 -26.53
C LEU A 825 56.14 -26.19 -26.01
N LYS A 826 56.43 -27.15 -26.88
CA LYS A 826 57.39 -28.22 -26.60
C LYS A 826 58.66 -27.94 -27.39
N THR A 827 59.75 -27.67 -26.67
CA THR A 827 61.05 -27.32 -27.27
C THR A 827 61.69 -28.54 -27.94
N MET A 828 62.66 -28.31 -28.83
CA MET A 828 63.41 -29.39 -29.52
C MET A 828 64.12 -30.34 -28.55
N ILE A 829 64.56 -29.82 -27.40
CA ILE A 829 65.21 -30.58 -26.32
C ILE A 829 64.22 -31.28 -25.39
N GLY A 830 62.91 -31.19 -25.66
CA GLY A 830 61.86 -31.98 -25.00
C GLY A 830 61.17 -31.32 -23.81
N PHE A 831 61.47 -30.06 -23.47
CA PHE A 831 60.84 -29.35 -22.35
C PHE A 831 59.50 -28.69 -22.73
N ASP A 832 58.55 -28.67 -21.80
CA ASP A 832 57.30 -27.93 -21.94
C ASP A 832 57.47 -26.48 -21.45
N LEU A 833 57.56 -25.55 -22.39
CA LEU A 833 57.60 -24.11 -22.13
C LEU A 833 56.17 -23.55 -22.08
N THR A 834 55.74 -23.06 -20.90
CA THR A 834 54.43 -22.43 -20.73
C THR A 834 54.58 -20.91 -20.71
N LEU A 835 54.04 -20.24 -21.74
CA LEU A 835 54.05 -18.80 -21.87
C LEU A 835 52.67 -18.23 -21.54
N GLN A 836 52.62 -17.12 -20.81
CA GLN A 836 51.36 -16.41 -20.58
C GLN A 836 50.90 -15.76 -21.90
N ASN A 837 49.59 -15.75 -22.15
CA ASN A 837 49.08 -15.25 -23.44
C ASN A 837 49.39 -13.77 -23.66
N SER A 838 49.45 -12.94 -22.60
CA SER A 838 49.89 -11.54 -22.70
C SER A 838 51.33 -11.45 -23.23
N THR A 839 52.25 -12.22 -22.65
CA THR A 839 53.64 -12.31 -23.10
C THR A 839 53.74 -12.77 -24.55
N VAL A 840 52.92 -13.73 -24.98
CA VAL A 840 52.90 -14.22 -26.36
C VAL A 840 52.40 -13.15 -27.33
N ALA A 841 51.32 -12.45 -26.98
CA ALA A 841 50.74 -11.41 -27.83
C ALA A 841 51.64 -10.17 -27.95
N GLU A 842 52.46 -9.89 -26.93
CA GLU A 842 53.42 -8.78 -26.93
C GLU A 842 54.77 -9.13 -27.57
N SER A 843 55.03 -10.40 -27.86
CA SER A 843 56.29 -10.86 -28.44
C SER A 843 56.23 -10.93 -29.97
N ASP A 844 57.38 -10.77 -30.62
CA ASP A 844 57.51 -11.08 -32.05
C ASP A 844 57.32 -12.58 -32.30
N ILE A 845 56.44 -12.94 -33.24
CA ILE A 845 56.10 -14.35 -33.55
C ILE A 845 56.61 -14.72 -34.93
N CYS A 846 57.49 -15.72 -35.01
CA CYS A 846 57.87 -16.37 -36.26
C CYS A 846 57.25 -17.76 -36.34
N ASN A 847 56.36 -17.99 -37.31
CA ASN A 847 55.73 -19.29 -37.55
C ASN A 847 56.40 -20.02 -38.72
N PHE A 848 57.21 -21.03 -38.39
CA PHE A 848 57.95 -21.85 -39.37
C PHE A 848 57.06 -22.89 -40.08
N SER A 849 55.82 -23.09 -39.63
CA SER A 849 54.84 -24.00 -40.24
C SER A 849 53.81 -23.27 -41.11
N SER A 850 53.93 -21.95 -41.27
CA SER A 850 53.02 -21.14 -42.09
C SER A 850 53.23 -21.35 -43.60
N THR A 851 54.42 -21.74 -44.03
CA THR A 851 54.76 -22.00 -45.44
C THR A 851 54.82 -23.51 -45.73
N GLN A 852 54.44 -23.92 -46.95
CA GLN A 852 54.46 -25.34 -47.36
C GLN A 852 55.87 -25.89 -47.61
N SER A 853 56.85 -25.00 -47.81
CA SER A 853 58.26 -25.32 -47.95
C SER A 853 59.10 -24.20 -47.34
N PHE A 854 60.31 -24.55 -46.89
CA PHE A 854 61.31 -23.59 -46.40
C PHE A 854 62.66 -23.90 -47.03
N TRP A 855 63.44 -22.86 -47.30
CA TRP A 855 64.74 -22.94 -47.96
C TRP A 855 65.88 -23.06 -46.94
N LEU A 856 66.86 -23.90 -47.28
CA LEU A 856 68.12 -24.07 -46.57
C LEU A 856 69.26 -23.89 -47.57
N TRP A 857 70.36 -23.26 -47.13
CA TRP A 857 71.55 -23.04 -47.95
C TRP A 857 72.85 -23.21 -47.13
N PRO A 858 73.20 -24.44 -46.71
CA PRO A 858 74.49 -24.68 -46.07
C PRO A 858 75.64 -24.33 -47.04
N THR A 859 76.83 -24.06 -46.50
CA THR A 859 78.00 -23.71 -47.32
C THR A 859 78.94 -24.90 -47.43
N VAL A 860 79.31 -25.25 -48.67
CA VAL A 860 80.23 -26.35 -49.00
C VAL A 860 81.53 -25.77 -49.52
N TYR A 861 82.67 -26.18 -48.95
CA TYR A 861 84.00 -25.69 -49.32
C TYR A 861 84.79 -26.75 -50.08
N VAL A 862 85.28 -26.42 -51.28
CA VAL A 862 85.96 -27.35 -52.20
C VAL A 862 87.28 -26.76 -52.68
N ASP A 863 88.28 -27.60 -52.92
CA ASP A 863 89.60 -27.16 -53.39
C ASP A 863 89.48 -26.44 -54.76
N PRO A 864 90.04 -25.23 -54.92
CA PRO A 864 89.90 -24.43 -56.15
C PRO A 864 90.46 -25.08 -57.41
N ARG A 865 91.26 -26.15 -57.30
CA ARG A 865 91.80 -26.88 -58.46
C ARG A 865 90.70 -27.53 -59.33
N HIS A 866 89.53 -27.77 -58.75
CA HIS A 866 88.41 -28.40 -59.46
C HIS A 866 87.57 -27.34 -60.18
N PRO A 867 87.30 -27.48 -61.48
CA PRO A 867 86.47 -26.53 -62.23
C PRO A 867 85.08 -26.36 -61.60
N PRO A 868 84.57 -25.12 -61.38
CA PRO A 868 83.30 -24.91 -60.69
C PRO A 868 82.10 -25.61 -61.32
N LYS A 869 82.05 -25.72 -62.65
CA LYS A 869 80.99 -26.46 -63.35
C LYS A 869 80.96 -27.94 -62.99
N GLN A 870 82.12 -28.56 -62.76
CA GLN A 870 82.21 -29.97 -62.36
C GLN A 870 81.72 -30.15 -60.93
N VAL A 871 82.13 -29.25 -60.03
CA VAL A 871 81.73 -29.28 -58.61
C VAL A 871 80.23 -29.01 -58.43
N MET A 872 79.68 -28.01 -59.13
CA MET A 872 78.24 -27.73 -59.09
C MET A 872 77.42 -28.92 -59.56
N LYS A 873 77.82 -29.59 -60.65
CA LYS A 873 77.14 -30.80 -61.14
C LYS A 873 77.15 -31.93 -60.10
N ALA A 874 78.25 -32.11 -59.38
CA ALA A 874 78.37 -33.10 -58.32
C ALA A 874 77.47 -32.76 -57.11
N ILE A 875 77.41 -31.48 -56.71
CA ILE A 875 76.53 -31.04 -55.61
C ILE A 875 75.05 -31.15 -56.03
N ASP A 876 74.70 -30.79 -57.26
CA ASP A 876 73.34 -30.94 -57.80
C ASP A 876 72.89 -32.41 -57.84
N GLU A 877 73.81 -33.34 -58.17
CA GLU A 877 73.54 -34.78 -58.08
C GLU A 877 73.28 -35.22 -56.63
N ALA A 878 74.12 -34.79 -55.69
CA ALA A 878 73.93 -35.08 -54.27
C ALA A 878 72.59 -34.52 -53.73
N LEU A 879 72.19 -33.34 -54.19
CA LEU A 879 70.92 -32.71 -53.84
C LEU A 879 69.70 -33.49 -54.35
N LEU A 880 69.80 -34.08 -55.54
CA LEU A 880 68.72 -34.88 -56.13
C LEU A 880 68.55 -36.26 -55.45
N SER A 881 69.61 -36.77 -54.82
CA SER A 881 69.65 -38.05 -54.12
C SER A 881 69.32 -37.98 -52.63
N ALA A 882 69.38 -36.79 -52.02
CA ALA A 882 69.13 -36.61 -50.60
C ALA A 882 67.62 -36.54 -50.25
N GLU A 883 67.14 -37.45 -49.40
CA GLU A 883 65.81 -37.36 -48.77
C GLU A 883 65.95 -36.79 -47.35
N PRO A 884 65.04 -35.93 -46.84
CA PRO A 884 63.75 -35.49 -47.40
C PRO A 884 63.79 -34.14 -48.17
N ILE A 885 64.83 -33.88 -48.98
CA ILE A 885 64.87 -32.67 -49.81
C ILE A 885 63.80 -32.73 -50.90
N LEU A 886 63.03 -31.65 -51.06
CA LEU A 886 62.01 -31.53 -52.09
C LEU A 886 62.66 -31.36 -53.47
N LYS A 887 62.13 -32.09 -54.44
CA LYS A 887 62.54 -32.00 -55.85
C LYS A 887 61.87 -30.83 -56.59
N GLU A 888 60.78 -30.30 -56.03
CA GLU A 888 60.09 -29.09 -56.50
C GLU A 888 59.83 -28.15 -55.32
N PRO A 889 60.28 -26.88 -55.35
CA PRO A 889 61.12 -26.26 -56.37
C PRO A 889 62.49 -26.95 -56.48
N ALA A 890 63.04 -27.02 -57.69
CA ALA A 890 64.29 -27.72 -57.94
C ALA A 890 65.42 -27.13 -57.08
N PRO A 891 66.22 -27.97 -56.39
CA PRO A 891 67.37 -27.50 -55.66
C PRO A 891 68.41 -26.95 -56.65
N VAL A 892 69.12 -25.89 -56.26
CA VAL A 892 70.08 -25.21 -57.12
C VAL A 892 71.34 -24.96 -56.32
N THR A 893 72.49 -25.33 -56.89
CA THR A 893 73.78 -24.93 -56.34
C THR A 893 74.23 -23.61 -56.94
N TYR A 894 74.60 -22.65 -56.09
CA TYR A 894 75.28 -21.43 -56.51
C TYR A 894 76.76 -21.48 -56.19
N PHE A 895 77.61 -21.09 -57.14
CA PHE A 895 79.02 -20.84 -56.86
C PHE A 895 79.16 -19.46 -56.22
N GLY A 896 79.55 -19.45 -54.95
CA GLY A 896 79.66 -18.22 -54.16
C GLY A 896 80.96 -17.45 -54.41
N GLY A 897 81.97 -18.10 -55.00
CA GLY A 897 83.27 -17.51 -55.32
C GLY A 897 84.44 -18.32 -54.75
N ILE A 898 85.66 -17.78 -54.89
CA ILE A 898 86.88 -18.35 -54.31
C ILE A 898 87.35 -17.38 -53.22
N ASN A 899 87.47 -17.88 -51.99
CA ASN A 899 88.10 -17.15 -50.88
C ASN A 899 89.58 -17.54 -50.77
N GLU A 900 90.28 -17.06 -49.74
CA GLU A 900 91.73 -17.29 -49.55
C GLU A 900 92.16 -18.76 -49.54
N TRP A 901 91.26 -19.71 -49.27
CA TRP A 901 91.61 -21.11 -49.05
C TRP A 901 90.68 -22.12 -49.75
N ALA A 902 89.52 -21.71 -50.28
CA ALA A 902 88.54 -22.59 -50.89
C ALA A 902 87.64 -21.89 -51.90
N ALA A 903 87.18 -22.65 -52.89
CA ALA A 903 85.97 -22.34 -53.63
C ALA A 903 84.75 -22.73 -52.78
N TYR A 904 83.81 -21.82 -52.54
CA TYR A 904 82.61 -22.11 -51.73
C TYR A 904 81.34 -22.10 -52.57
N TYR A 905 80.44 -23.01 -52.21
CA TYR A 905 79.20 -23.29 -52.93
C TYR A 905 78.02 -23.28 -51.95
N TRP A 906 76.89 -22.75 -52.39
CA TRP A 906 75.62 -22.75 -51.67
C TRP A 906 74.64 -23.70 -52.35
N PRO A 907 74.56 -24.97 -51.91
CA PRO A 907 73.42 -25.83 -52.21
C PRO A 907 72.15 -25.25 -51.60
N CYS A 908 71.32 -24.59 -52.42
CA CYS A 908 70.04 -24.06 -52.00
C CYS A 908 68.96 -25.12 -52.24
N PHE A 909 68.26 -25.55 -51.19
CA PHE A 909 67.24 -26.59 -51.29
C PHE A 909 66.05 -26.36 -50.38
N CYS A 910 64.92 -26.98 -50.73
CA CYS A 910 63.66 -26.88 -50.00
C CYS A 910 63.35 -28.14 -49.21
N CYS A 911 62.73 -27.99 -48.04
CA CYS A 911 62.17 -29.10 -47.26
C CYS A 911 60.69 -28.88 -46.99
N GLY A 912 59.90 -29.96 -46.98
CA GLY A 912 58.44 -29.90 -46.82
C GLY A 912 57.96 -29.82 -45.36
N LYS A 913 58.80 -30.22 -44.39
CA LYS A 913 58.48 -30.17 -42.96
C LYS A 913 59.66 -29.59 -42.20
N TYR A 914 59.41 -28.51 -41.46
CA TYR A 914 60.45 -27.83 -40.67
C TYR A 914 61.09 -28.73 -39.61
N GLY A 915 60.34 -29.69 -39.06
CA GLY A 915 60.84 -30.67 -38.10
C GLY A 915 61.98 -31.56 -38.63
N ASP A 916 62.00 -31.83 -39.94
CA ASP A 916 62.91 -32.79 -40.57
C ASP A 916 64.18 -32.10 -41.13
N ARG A 917 64.39 -30.81 -40.80
CA ARG A 917 65.47 -29.99 -41.38
C ARG A 917 66.87 -30.55 -41.11
N TRP A 918 67.07 -31.15 -39.93
CA TRP A 918 68.37 -31.72 -39.55
C TRP A 918 68.64 -33.01 -40.29
N ASP A 919 67.61 -33.83 -40.50
CA ASP A 919 67.68 -35.04 -41.32
C ASP A 919 68.04 -34.68 -42.78
N ALA A 920 67.46 -33.60 -43.32
CA ALA A 920 67.77 -33.12 -44.67
C ALA A 920 69.21 -32.59 -44.82
N VAL A 921 69.70 -31.83 -43.84
CA VAL A 921 71.09 -31.33 -43.85
C VAL A 921 72.08 -32.48 -43.71
N GLN A 922 71.80 -33.45 -42.85
CA GLN A 922 72.64 -34.64 -42.70
C GLN A 922 72.69 -35.44 -44.00
N SER A 923 71.52 -35.75 -44.57
CA SER A 923 71.39 -36.47 -45.85
C SER A 923 72.13 -35.77 -46.98
N LEU A 924 72.07 -34.43 -47.05
CA LEU A 924 72.86 -33.66 -48.01
C LEU A 924 74.38 -33.89 -47.85
N TRP A 925 74.90 -33.80 -46.63
CA TRP A 925 76.33 -33.96 -46.38
C TRP A 925 76.82 -35.39 -46.69
N GLU A 926 76.03 -36.40 -46.34
CA GLU A 926 76.33 -37.81 -46.66
C GLU A 926 76.39 -38.04 -48.18
N ASN A 927 75.43 -37.48 -48.93
CA ASN A 927 75.40 -37.59 -50.38
C ASN A 927 76.52 -36.79 -51.06
N ILE A 928 76.83 -35.57 -50.57
CA ILE A 928 77.97 -34.78 -51.09
C ILE A 928 79.27 -35.55 -50.90
N TRP A 929 79.47 -36.14 -49.72
CA TRP A 929 80.65 -36.95 -49.44
C TRP A 929 80.80 -38.10 -50.44
N ALA A 930 79.73 -38.87 -50.65
CA ALA A 930 79.71 -40.01 -51.57
C ALA A 930 79.98 -39.61 -53.03
N VAL A 931 79.37 -38.53 -53.52
CA VAL A 931 79.56 -38.06 -54.91
C VAL A 931 80.96 -37.48 -55.09
N PHE A 932 81.48 -36.72 -54.11
CA PHE A 932 82.81 -36.12 -54.21
C PHE A 932 83.92 -37.18 -54.22
N GLU A 933 83.79 -38.22 -53.40
CA GLU A 933 84.74 -39.35 -53.39
C GLU A 933 84.74 -40.10 -54.73
N ARG A 934 83.56 -40.33 -55.32
CA ARG A 934 83.40 -40.99 -56.63
C ARG A 934 84.00 -40.20 -57.79
N GLU A 935 83.81 -38.87 -57.80
CA GLU A 935 84.28 -37.97 -58.87
C GLU A 935 85.72 -37.47 -58.65
N GLY A 936 86.38 -37.87 -57.56
CA GLY A 936 87.74 -37.43 -57.21
C GLY A 936 87.84 -35.94 -56.86
N ILE A 937 86.75 -35.33 -56.40
CA ILE A 937 86.67 -33.92 -55.99
C ILE A 937 87.16 -33.80 -54.55
N GLN A 938 88.21 -33.02 -54.30
CA GLN A 938 88.77 -32.82 -52.96
C GLN A 938 88.05 -31.68 -52.23
N ILE A 939 87.51 -31.99 -51.05
CA ILE A 939 87.03 -30.99 -50.09
C ILE A 939 88.21 -30.10 -49.69
N ALA A 940 87.98 -28.79 -49.61
CA ALA A 940 89.03 -27.87 -49.20
C ALA A 940 89.44 -28.14 -47.75
N VAL A 941 90.71 -28.50 -47.56
CA VAL A 941 91.30 -28.60 -46.22
C VAL A 941 92.22 -27.42 -46.04
N ARG A 942 91.94 -26.60 -45.03
CA ARG A 942 92.79 -25.47 -44.66
C ARG A 942 94.14 -26.01 -44.16
N ARG A 943 95.21 -25.86 -44.94
CA ARG A 943 96.59 -26.20 -44.52
C ARG A 943 97.35 -24.92 -44.20
N TYR A 944 98.02 -24.91 -43.05
CA TYR A 944 98.95 -23.84 -42.67
C TYR A 944 100.37 -24.38 -42.81
N GLU A 945 101.18 -23.79 -43.71
CA GLU A 945 102.63 -23.99 -43.71
C GLU A 945 103.28 -22.89 -42.86
N ILE A 946 103.83 -23.28 -41.71
CA ILE A 946 104.52 -22.38 -40.80
C ILE A 946 106.00 -22.38 -41.18
N HIS A 947 106.44 -21.36 -41.91
CA HIS A 947 107.87 -21.12 -42.12
C HIS A 947 108.48 -20.52 -40.83
N THR A 948 109.17 -21.33 -40.05
CA THR A 948 109.99 -20.84 -38.92
C THR A 948 111.28 -20.22 -39.46
N PHE A 949 111.42 -18.91 -39.35
CA PHE A 949 112.64 -18.18 -39.69
C PHE A 949 113.59 -18.20 -38.48
N GLU A 950 114.78 -18.81 -38.59
CA GLU A 950 115.86 -18.65 -37.61
C GLU A 950 116.58 -17.32 -37.88
N GLY A 951 116.17 -16.27 -37.15
CA GLY A 951 116.81 -14.94 -37.17
C GLY A 951 117.02 -14.43 -35.74
N GLU A 952 118.30 -14.31 -35.36
CA GLU A 952 118.92 -13.62 -34.21
C GLU A 952 118.16 -13.55 -32.87
N LYS A 953 118.67 -14.31 -31.88
CA LYS A 953 118.43 -14.14 -30.44
C LYS A 953 118.81 -12.72 -30.01
N GLY A 954 117.83 -11.82 -29.94
CA GLY A 954 118.11 -10.44 -29.56
C GLY A 954 116.92 -9.55 -29.23
N ARG A 955 115.74 -10.08 -28.87
CA ARG A 955 114.71 -9.30 -28.16
C ARG A 955 113.94 -10.18 -27.17
N GLN A 956 114.27 -10.02 -25.87
CA GLN A 956 113.38 -10.42 -24.78
C GLN A 956 112.09 -9.63 -24.94
N TRP A 957 110.98 -10.30 -25.29
CA TRP A 957 109.67 -9.77 -24.97
C TRP A 957 109.38 -10.16 -23.52
N GLN A 958 109.58 -9.21 -22.62
CA GLN A 958 109.02 -9.25 -21.29
C GLN A 958 107.51 -9.46 -21.44
N ILE A 959 106.97 -10.47 -20.75
CA ILE A 959 105.55 -10.53 -20.44
C ILE A 959 105.31 -9.42 -19.42
N GLU A 960 105.17 -8.18 -19.89
CA GLU A 960 104.59 -7.12 -19.10
C GLU A 960 103.09 -7.39 -19.03
N THR A 961 102.63 -7.66 -17.81
CA THR A 961 101.23 -7.73 -17.42
C THR A 961 100.51 -6.48 -17.94
N PRO A 962 99.51 -6.61 -18.84
CA PRO A 962 98.66 -5.48 -19.13
C PRO A 962 97.79 -5.16 -17.91
N PRO A 963 97.45 -3.89 -17.71
CA PRO A 963 97.34 -3.31 -16.38
C PRO A 963 95.97 -3.60 -15.78
N SER A 964 95.89 -3.50 -14.46
CA SER A 964 94.65 -3.44 -13.66
C SER A 964 93.64 -2.34 -14.08
N SER A 965 93.94 -1.59 -15.14
CA SER A 965 93.04 -0.64 -15.81
C SER A 965 92.05 -1.30 -16.78
N ILE A 966 92.33 -2.48 -17.34
CA ILE A 966 91.39 -3.18 -18.25
C ILE A 966 90.26 -3.85 -17.47
N VAL A 967 90.55 -4.36 -16.27
CA VAL A 967 89.53 -4.91 -15.35
C VAL A 967 88.61 -3.79 -14.84
N LYS A 968 89.15 -2.59 -14.53
CA LYS A 968 88.32 -1.42 -14.20
C LYS A 968 87.54 -0.84 -15.38
N GLN A 969 87.99 -1.00 -16.62
CA GLN A 969 87.22 -0.58 -17.81
C GLN A 969 86.04 -1.51 -18.11
N LEU A 970 86.17 -2.82 -17.84
CA LEU A 970 85.06 -3.77 -17.96
C LEU A 970 84.00 -3.55 -16.87
N GLU A 971 84.40 -3.23 -15.64
CA GLU A 971 83.48 -2.78 -14.58
C GLU A 971 82.78 -1.46 -14.93
N SER A 972 83.47 -0.54 -15.64
CA SER A 972 82.88 0.74 -16.08
C SER A 972 81.86 0.61 -17.24
N HIS A 973 81.89 -0.47 -18.02
CA HIS A 973 80.89 -0.73 -19.07
C HIS A 973 79.63 -1.41 -18.54
N ALA A 974 79.73 -2.21 -17.48
CA ALA A 974 78.57 -2.78 -16.79
C ALA A 974 77.72 -1.71 -16.08
N ALA A 975 78.29 -0.54 -15.77
CA ALA A 975 77.59 0.57 -15.12
C ALA A 975 76.90 1.57 -16.08
N LYS A 976 77.04 1.43 -17.41
CA LYS A 976 76.58 2.46 -18.39
C LYS A 976 75.30 2.16 -19.18
N SER A 977 74.56 1.07 -18.94
CA SER A 977 73.24 0.83 -19.58
C SER A 977 72.03 0.94 -18.65
N SER A 978 72.21 1.34 -17.38
CA SER A 978 71.11 1.73 -16.49
C SER A 978 70.96 3.25 -16.51
N THR A 979 70.05 3.76 -17.34
CA THR A 979 69.53 5.13 -17.22
C THR A 979 68.02 5.06 -17.00
N ALA A 980 67.60 5.18 -15.74
CA ALA A 980 66.32 5.75 -15.37
C ALA A 980 66.61 6.89 -14.37
N PRO A 981 66.03 8.09 -14.54
CA PRO A 981 66.37 9.26 -13.72
C PRO A 981 65.75 9.23 -12.31
N PRO A 982 66.31 10.03 -11.37
CA PRO A 982 66.09 9.91 -9.93
C PRO A 982 65.17 11.01 -9.33
N ASP A 983 64.91 10.85 -8.03
CA ASP A 983 64.19 11.71 -7.05
C ASP A 983 62.75 11.23 -6.74
N MET A 984 62.36 10.83 -5.52
CA MET A 984 62.83 11.21 -4.17
C MET A 984 62.83 10.03 -3.17
N VAL A 985 63.74 10.14 -2.21
CA VAL A 985 64.10 9.18 -1.16
C VAL A 985 63.35 9.44 0.15
N SER A 986 63.27 8.37 0.95
CA SER A 986 63.06 8.27 2.41
C SER A 986 61.64 7.79 2.80
N GLN A 987 61.46 6.74 3.62
CA GLN A 987 62.30 6.12 4.64
C GLN A 987 61.99 4.62 4.74
N ALA A 988 63.01 3.77 4.88
CA ALA A 988 62.86 2.43 5.45
C ALA A 988 64.19 1.96 6.06
N GLU A 989 64.22 1.82 7.39
CA GLU A 989 65.16 0.95 8.09
C GLU A 989 64.76 -0.53 7.90
N PRO A 990 65.71 -1.48 7.91
CA PRO A 990 65.42 -2.88 7.63
C PRO A 990 65.21 -3.69 8.91
N PRO A 991 64.40 -4.76 8.88
CA PRO A 991 64.59 -5.89 9.76
C PRO A 991 65.12 -7.12 9.00
N SER A 992 66.28 -7.58 9.48
CA SER A 992 66.68 -8.97 9.75
C SER A 992 66.18 -10.11 8.84
N SER A 993 67.15 -10.73 8.17
CA SER A 993 67.13 -12.11 7.70
C SER A 993 66.94 -13.13 8.84
N PRO A 994 66.23 -14.25 8.64
CA PRO A 994 66.38 -15.43 9.48
C PRO A 994 67.39 -16.40 8.88
N GLU A 995 68.25 -16.90 9.76
CA GLU A 995 69.23 -17.97 9.55
C GLU A 995 68.57 -19.32 9.23
N MET A 996 69.31 -20.14 8.48
CA MET A 996 69.14 -21.59 8.42
C MET A 996 69.53 -22.20 9.76
N ASP A 997 68.68 -23.08 10.30
CA ASP A 997 69.08 -24.05 11.32
C ASP A 997 68.69 -25.47 10.90
N MET A 998 69.62 -26.39 11.16
CA MET A 998 69.59 -27.80 10.79
C MET A 998 69.06 -28.65 11.95
N GLY A 999 68.27 -29.69 11.64
CA GLY A 999 68.09 -30.85 12.51
C GLY A 999 66.64 -31.28 12.75
N GLY A 1000 66.29 -32.50 12.31
CA GLY A 1000 65.07 -33.21 12.75
C GLY A 1000 65.26 -33.87 14.13
N PRO A 1001 64.60 -35.01 14.44
CA PRO A 1001 63.18 -35.39 14.30
C PRO A 1001 62.59 -35.88 15.66
N SER A 1002 61.27 -35.85 15.88
CA SER A 1002 60.61 -36.79 16.82
C SER A 1002 59.08 -36.72 16.81
N GLY A 1003 58.47 -37.92 16.90
CA GLY A 1003 57.04 -38.25 16.96
C GLY A 1003 56.17 -37.43 17.92
N VAL A 1004 54.87 -37.38 17.65
CA VAL A 1004 53.81 -38.37 17.93
C VAL A 1004 52.61 -38.06 17.04
#